data_AF-A0A2M7HZP7-F1
#
_entry.id   AF-A0A2M7HZP7-F1
#
_cell.length_a   1.000
_cell.length_b   1.000
_cell.length_c   1.000
_cell.angle_alpha   90.00
_cell.angle_beta   90.00
_cell.angle_gamma   90.00
#
_symmetry.space_group_name_H-M   'P 1'
#
loop_
_entity.id
_entity.type
_entity.pdbx_description
1 polymer ?
#
loop_
_entity_poly.entity_id
_entity_poly.type
_entity_poly.pdbx_seq_one_letter_code
_entity_poly.pdbx_strand_id
1 'polypeptide(L)'
;FAPIINFDAALDIAMYFYPVPAQIVLKQLVNKVGNLEAEVSADRERGMPRDPLKETALQDIERLRDDLTTGVEHFFQFALYVTIYAKNEKELDVATEQIENMFGSKLVYTRRGFYQTEQGFNSSLPLLNDELYITANLNSSPCASSFPFISADLTSDNGILYGINRHNNSLILFDRFSMPNANMCTFATSGAGKSIKADEPVLIKDKDGVRLEKIGQLIENLGKKYGYETLDEEMEGVIDPGISVYTFNQYLKGEWAKVTVAARKKAPKICYQFMTKSGRVINTTGDHNMLILRKGRVVTVKSDEVAEGEFVPLARKIPEPENPTQYLDLFFLLKDNPKIYLEGAGEFIEKNYQTLSAYGGSIEEGKRVKINPQFDRYLYKYRQERRIPIKYFWQILNYLKIEPDQELAEKIKICSCRNKKRKDNILPSKFKITPEFLRILGYIISEGTIGENFVLITNKDTEIKNDIKYCLKKLNICYYLRDGDCFALTSRVFVELIKVIGADGKSGEKKVPPFIFNLSNKDAAEFIKAYFEGDGTVEKHLISATSKSVNLVSDFSYLLLRYGIISRLAPRNKKATNGSASGIYWYLNISGQENILKFVQKINFVSDFKKKRLINLLDKKENTNVDVIPGIQEIFEEIYYLFSPQLYGIKEISDFKNGLRNPSRERLRKTIRKIEERIEYFKNLNKKFGLLKTLPSLSSIIENGRNDQKLNSILWQELGGSWRLMKNQKVSPRLKNVLKASEVINNQHVCSGELKQIIHFGFKELGLSMKHFNCSLATALVNRPDGNSGYQMIYEAASHIWRNYQKITSCLSQIEKRLIQLKFLANSDLFWDPITKIKKIENRDEYVYDLTVDNEVFLAGQAGLFVHNSYAIKLEVLRSLMVGTDVIIIDPEREYKYLSDAVGGTYINISLGSESKINPFDLPRPKGEGEVNVTDLIRSTVITLKGLLKIMIGIPDQQGVRRFTPTEDSLLDRALLECYAKKDIGPGCDLNKVEVPTLSDLQELLEGMEGGADLGERLKKYTEGTFSGLLNRPTNVEMNNQLVTFSVRDLEDELRPMAIYTIVNYIWNVVRSELKKRILVIDEAWWLMQHEDSAKFIFSLVKRCRKYYLGVTTITQDVNDFLLSPYGRAIVTNSALQLLMRQSPAAVENVAKTFMLTEGEKYLLLECGVGDGIFFAGDKHAAIKIVASYSEDQLITSDPRQILEIEKAKKEFAEKSAALEKPSVEEPPAMEIE
;
A
#
# COMPACT_ATOMS: atom_id res chain seq x y z
N PHE A 1 -12.95 28.34 16.42
CA PHE A 1 -13.93 29.06 15.56
C PHE A 1 -14.35 28.29 14.29
N ALA A 2 -13.48 27.47 13.71
CA ALA A 2 -13.64 26.79 12.40
C ALA A 2 -15.03 26.31 11.92
N PRO A 3 -15.90 25.65 12.72
CA PRO A 3 -17.18 25.15 12.19
C PRO A 3 -18.09 26.24 11.60
N ILE A 4 -18.03 27.47 12.12
CA ILE A 4 -18.86 28.61 11.67
C ILE A 4 -18.37 29.14 10.33
N ILE A 5 -17.05 29.10 10.08
CA ILE A 5 -16.43 29.51 8.81
C ILE A 5 -16.80 28.51 7.70
N ASN A 6 -16.91 27.22 8.07
CA ASN A 6 -17.25 26.13 7.16
C ASN A 6 -18.77 25.89 7.08
N PHE A 7 -19.59 26.84 7.53
CA PHE A 7 -21.05 26.74 7.46
C PHE A 7 -21.53 27.09 6.04
N ASP A 8 -22.35 26.21 5.44
CA ASP A 8 -22.79 26.32 4.04
C ASP A 8 -23.94 27.33 3.87
N ALA A 9 -23.67 28.60 4.19
CA ALA A 9 -24.57 29.72 4.01
C ALA A 9 -23.79 31.01 3.70
N ALA A 10 -24.45 31.97 3.05
CA ALA A 10 -23.90 33.31 2.88
C ALA A 10 -23.96 34.06 4.22
N LEU A 11 -22.80 34.43 4.76
CA LEU A 11 -22.67 35.15 6.02
C LEU A 11 -21.43 36.05 6.02
N ASP A 12 -21.49 37.14 6.78
CA ASP A 12 -20.35 37.99 7.12
C ASP A 12 -19.99 37.83 8.59
N ILE A 13 -18.69 37.92 8.92
CA ILE A 13 -18.19 37.90 10.30
C ILE A 13 -17.29 39.10 10.52
N ALA A 14 -17.58 39.89 11.56
CA ALA A 14 -16.72 40.98 12.01
C ALA A 14 -16.20 40.68 13.42
N MET A 15 -14.92 40.96 13.63
CA MET A 15 -14.22 40.82 14.90
C MET A 15 -13.53 42.13 15.25
N TYR A 16 -13.87 42.70 16.39
CA TYR A 16 -13.27 43.94 16.89
C TYR A 16 -12.41 43.66 18.11
N PHE A 17 -11.18 44.17 18.10
CA PHE A 17 -10.20 44.00 19.17
C PHE A 17 -9.80 45.39 19.70
N TYR A 18 -10.33 45.76 20.86
CA TYR A 18 -10.02 47.01 21.53
C TYR A 18 -8.96 46.76 22.62
N PRO A 19 -7.70 47.20 22.43
CA PRO A 19 -6.65 46.98 23.42
C PRO A 19 -6.93 47.76 24.70
N VAL A 20 -6.86 47.08 25.85
CA VAL A 20 -7.07 47.68 27.17
C VAL A 20 -5.70 47.89 27.84
N PRO A 21 -5.36 49.11 28.30
CA PRO A 21 -4.10 49.35 29.01
C PRO A 21 -3.92 48.44 30.23
N ALA A 22 -2.84 47.66 30.26
CA ALA A 22 -2.57 46.66 31.29
C ALA A 22 -2.64 47.23 32.73
N GLN A 23 -2.24 48.49 32.93
CA GLN A 23 -2.33 49.19 34.21
C GLN A 23 -3.75 49.23 34.81
N ILE A 24 -4.78 49.34 33.96
CA ILE A 24 -6.19 49.37 34.38
C ILE A 24 -6.62 47.97 34.84
N VAL A 25 -6.25 46.95 34.07
CA VAL A 25 -6.58 45.55 34.34
C VAL A 25 -5.86 45.03 35.57
N LEU A 26 -4.54 45.25 35.69
CA LEU A 26 -3.74 44.87 36.85
C LEU A 26 -4.30 45.45 38.15
N LYS A 27 -4.75 46.71 38.15
CA LYS A 27 -5.39 47.33 39.32
C LYS A 27 -6.71 46.64 39.71
N GLN A 28 -7.48 46.15 38.74
CA GLN A 28 -8.69 45.36 39.00
C GLN A 28 -8.36 43.95 39.50
N LEU A 29 -7.36 43.29 38.91
CA LEU A 29 -6.91 41.96 39.32
C LEU A 29 -6.35 41.98 40.75
N VAL A 30 -5.50 42.94 41.11
CA VAL A 30 -4.96 43.10 42.48
C VAL A 30 -6.08 43.20 43.52
N ASN A 31 -7.10 44.04 43.27
CA ASN A 31 -8.25 44.15 44.16
C ASN A 31 -9.05 42.82 44.26
N LYS A 32 -9.12 42.06 43.16
CA LYS A 32 -9.89 40.82 43.10
C LYS A 32 -9.15 39.63 43.72
N VAL A 33 -7.82 39.57 43.58
CA VAL A 33 -6.92 38.69 44.35
C VAL A 33 -7.11 38.95 45.83
N GLY A 34 -6.92 40.19 46.29
CA GLY A 34 -7.04 40.52 47.71
C GLY A 34 -8.41 40.20 48.32
N ASN A 35 -9.50 40.38 47.56
CA ASN A 35 -10.84 39.98 47.99
C ASN A 35 -10.99 38.44 48.09
N LEU A 36 -10.50 37.69 47.10
CA LEU A 36 -10.57 36.22 47.10
C LEU A 36 -9.66 35.59 48.16
N GLU A 37 -8.46 36.14 48.37
CA GLU A 37 -7.57 35.76 49.47
C GLU A 37 -8.21 36.02 50.83
N ALA A 38 -8.83 37.18 51.02
CA ALA A 38 -9.55 37.51 52.25
C ALA A 38 -10.74 36.57 52.49
N GLU A 39 -11.50 36.21 51.45
CA GLU A 39 -12.56 35.20 51.56
C GLU A 39 -12.02 33.82 51.89
N VAL A 40 -11.00 33.32 51.17
CA VAL A 40 -10.39 32.01 51.42
C VAL A 40 -9.75 31.95 52.81
N SER A 41 -9.17 33.05 53.29
CA SER A 41 -8.64 33.17 54.65
C SER A 41 -9.77 33.16 55.69
N ALA A 42 -10.84 33.92 55.49
CA ALA A 42 -11.99 33.94 56.39
C ALA A 42 -12.74 32.60 56.45
N ASP A 43 -12.87 31.90 55.32
CA ASP A 43 -13.47 30.57 55.25
C ASP A 43 -12.59 29.53 55.98
N ARG A 44 -11.25 29.64 55.86
CA ARG A 44 -10.28 28.83 56.64
C ARG A 44 -10.32 29.14 58.15
N GLU A 45 -10.39 30.40 58.55
CA GLU A 45 -10.51 30.83 59.96
C GLU A 45 -11.84 30.35 60.59
N ARG A 46 -12.90 30.28 59.80
CA ARG A 46 -14.20 29.71 60.19
C ARG A 46 -14.22 28.18 60.20
N GLY A 47 -13.13 27.52 59.84
CA GLY A 47 -13.04 26.06 59.77
C GLY A 47 -13.89 25.42 58.68
N MET A 48 -14.27 26.16 57.63
CA MET A 48 -15.05 25.62 56.52
C MET A 48 -14.20 24.67 55.67
N PRO A 49 -14.80 23.66 55.01
CA PRO A 49 -14.12 22.84 54.02
C PRO A 49 -13.55 23.72 52.90
N ARG A 50 -12.38 23.35 52.35
CA ARG A 50 -11.81 24.06 51.20
C ARG A 50 -12.77 24.00 50.03
N ASP A 51 -13.02 25.14 49.40
CA ASP A 51 -13.73 25.25 48.13
C ASP A 51 -12.71 25.21 46.98
N PRO A 52 -12.62 24.10 46.22
CA PRO A 52 -11.66 24.00 45.12
C PRO A 52 -11.91 25.02 44.02
N LEU A 53 -13.15 25.49 43.84
CA LEU A 53 -13.47 26.48 42.81
C LEU A 53 -12.88 27.85 43.16
N LYS A 54 -12.91 28.25 44.44
CA LYS A 54 -12.25 29.48 44.91
C LYS A 54 -10.72 29.38 44.83
N GLU A 55 -10.14 28.26 45.25
CA GLU A 55 -8.68 28.08 45.23
C GLU A 55 -8.14 28.03 43.78
N THR A 56 -8.81 27.35 42.84
CA THR A 56 -8.44 27.38 41.41
C THR A 56 -8.64 28.77 40.79
N ALA A 57 -9.76 29.46 41.07
CA ALA A 57 -9.99 30.81 40.55
C ALA A 57 -8.94 31.82 41.04
N LEU A 58 -8.45 31.68 42.28
CA LEU A 58 -7.34 32.49 42.79
C LEU A 58 -6.05 32.22 41.99
N GLN A 59 -5.67 30.95 41.80
CA GLN A 59 -4.48 30.56 41.05
C GLN A 59 -4.51 31.04 39.58
N ASP A 60 -5.65 30.92 38.91
CA ASP A 60 -5.84 31.39 37.53
C ASP A 60 -5.70 32.91 37.41
N ILE A 61 -6.26 33.66 38.39
CA ILE A 61 -6.16 35.13 38.43
C ILE A 61 -4.73 35.59 38.74
N GLU A 62 -4.01 34.90 39.63
CA GLU A 62 -2.60 35.20 39.91
C GLU A 62 -1.72 34.94 38.70
N ARG A 63 -1.90 33.80 38.02
CA ARG A 63 -1.16 33.50 36.78
C ARG A 63 -1.41 34.56 35.71
N LEU A 64 -2.67 34.95 35.48
CA LEU A 64 -3.01 35.99 34.52
C LEU A 64 -2.41 37.36 34.90
N ARG A 65 -2.35 37.70 36.20
CA ARG A 65 -1.67 38.92 36.69
C ARG A 65 -0.18 38.88 36.35
N ASP A 66 0.48 37.74 36.54
CA ASP A 66 1.92 37.61 36.32
C ASP A 66 2.25 37.59 34.82
N ASP A 67 1.45 36.91 33.99
CA ASP A 67 1.56 36.92 32.52
C ASP A 67 1.33 38.33 31.93
N LEU A 68 0.38 39.11 32.47
CA LEU A 68 0.15 40.52 32.10
C LEU A 68 1.28 41.45 32.59
N THR A 69 1.88 41.16 33.74
CA THR A 69 2.97 41.99 34.33
C THR A 69 4.29 41.79 33.58
N THR A 70 4.56 40.55 33.15
CA THR A 70 5.73 40.21 32.34
C THR A 70 5.58 40.55 30.86
N GLY A 71 4.38 40.92 30.41
CA GLY A 71 4.09 41.25 29.01
C GLY A 71 3.97 40.03 28.09
N VAL A 72 3.81 38.83 28.65
CA VAL A 72 3.55 37.58 27.92
C VAL A 72 2.12 37.58 27.36
N GLU A 73 1.18 38.14 28.12
CA GLU A 73 -0.21 38.35 27.70
C GLU A 73 -0.54 39.86 27.62
N HIS A 74 -1.53 40.18 26.79
CA HIS A 74 -2.17 41.47 26.64
C HIS A 74 -3.68 41.31 26.80
N PHE A 75 -4.38 42.40 27.13
CA PHE A 75 -5.81 42.36 27.44
C PHE A 75 -6.64 43.17 26.44
N PHE A 76 -7.76 42.62 26.02
CA PHE A 76 -8.63 43.18 24.97
C PHE A 76 -10.10 43.13 25.38
N GLN A 77 -10.84 44.13 24.95
CA GLN A 77 -12.28 44.03 24.76
C GLN A 77 -12.53 43.51 23.34
N PHE A 78 -13.13 42.33 23.24
CA PHE A 78 -13.38 41.59 22.01
C PHE A 78 -14.88 41.60 21.67
N ALA A 79 -15.24 42.12 20.50
CA ALA A 79 -16.59 42.02 19.95
C ALA A 79 -16.61 41.07 18.75
N LEU A 80 -17.70 40.31 18.61
CA LEU A 80 -17.90 39.36 17.53
C LEU A 80 -19.33 39.45 17.00
N TYR A 81 -19.48 39.73 15.71
CA TYR A 81 -20.77 39.79 15.03
C TYR A 81 -20.80 38.82 13.86
N VAL A 82 -21.96 38.20 13.65
CA VAL A 82 -22.24 37.30 12.53
C VAL A 82 -23.54 37.75 11.88
N THR A 83 -23.48 38.15 10.61
CA THR A 83 -24.62 38.58 9.80
C THR A 83 -24.93 37.49 8.79
N ILE A 84 -26.20 37.07 8.70
CA ILE A 84 -26.63 35.90 7.90
C ILE A 84 -27.57 36.36 6.78
N TYR A 85 -27.39 35.84 5.57
CA TYR A 85 -28.23 36.16 4.41
C TYR A 85 -29.02 34.94 3.91
N ALA A 86 -30.29 35.14 3.60
CA ALA A 86 -31.17 34.12 3.03
C ALA A 86 -32.19 34.73 2.05
N LYS A 87 -32.82 33.90 1.21
CA LYS A 87 -33.79 34.38 0.20
C LYS A 87 -35.19 34.60 0.76
N ASN A 88 -35.49 34.04 1.93
CA ASN A 88 -36.75 34.19 2.64
C ASN A 88 -36.54 33.94 4.15
N GLU A 89 -37.52 34.39 4.94
CA GLU A 89 -37.52 34.33 6.41
C GLU A 89 -37.35 32.91 6.96
N LYS A 90 -37.94 31.89 6.32
CA LYS A 90 -37.81 30.49 6.78
C LYS A 90 -36.40 29.94 6.61
N GLU A 91 -35.74 30.26 5.50
CA GLU A 91 -34.32 29.91 5.30
C GLU A 91 -33.43 30.66 6.31
N LEU A 92 -33.74 31.92 6.62
CA LEU A 92 -33.02 32.72 7.61
C LEU A 92 -33.14 32.13 9.03
N ASP A 93 -34.35 31.75 9.45
CA ASP A 93 -34.60 31.14 10.75
C ASP A 93 -33.83 29.81 10.91
N VAL A 94 -33.86 28.94 9.91
CA VAL A 94 -33.14 27.66 9.93
C VAL A 94 -31.62 27.87 10.00
N ALA A 95 -31.07 28.80 9.20
CA ALA A 95 -29.64 29.12 9.26
C ALA A 95 -29.24 29.73 10.62
N THR A 96 -30.09 30.59 11.18
CA THR A 96 -29.89 31.19 12.50
C THR A 96 -29.90 30.12 13.59
N GLU A 97 -30.90 29.24 13.63
CA GLU A 97 -30.99 28.16 14.62
C GLU A 97 -29.79 27.20 14.54
N GLN A 98 -29.28 26.90 13.34
CA GLN A 98 -28.09 26.08 13.16
C GLN A 98 -26.84 26.77 13.74
N ILE A 99 -26.63 28.06 13.48
CA ILE A 99 -25.49 28.82 14.03
C ILE A 99 -25.60 28.96 15.55
N GLU A 100 -26.78 29.25 16.10
CA GLU A 100 -27.00 29.31 17.55
C GLU A 100 -26.71 27.96 18.22
N ASN A 101 -27.14 26.84 17.63
CA ASN A 101 -26.80 25.50 18.12
C ASN A 101 -25.29 25.20 18.05
N MET A 102 -24.60 25.66 16.99
CA MET A 102 -23.14 25.49 16.85
C MET A 102 -22.36 26.27 17.93
N PHE A 103 -22.75 27.51 18.24
CA PHE A 103 -22.19 28.26 19.37
C PHE A 103 -22.56 27.63 20.73
N GLY A 104 -23.82 27.24 20.92
CA GLY A 104 -24.31 26.61 22.14
C GLY A 104 -23.59 25.29 22.47
N SER A 105 -23.23 24.49 21.46
CA SER A 105 -22.40 23.28 21.61
C SER A 105 -21.01 23.54 22.21
N LYS A 106 -20.54 24.80 22.16
CA LYS A 106 -19.27 25.28 22.71
C LYS A 106 -19.44 26.14 23.96
N LEU A 107 -20.64 26.13 24.56
CA LEU A 107 -21.01 26.97 25.71
C LEU A 107 -20.90 28.49 25.42
N VAL A 108 -20.96 28.89 24.15
CA VAL A 108 -21.01 30.29 23.74
C VAL A 108 -22.47 30.69 23.53
N TYR A 109 -22.91 31.74 24.23
CA TYR A 109 -24.28 32.22 24.15
C TYR A 109 -24.37 33.39 23.17
N THR A 110 -25.10 33.20 22.08
CA THR A 110 -25.42 34.22 21.08
C THR A 110 -26.51 35.17 21.58
N ARG A 111 -26.57 36.37 20.99
CA ARG A 111 -27.69 37.31 21.14
C ARG A 111 -28.11 37.82 19.77
N ARG A 112 -29.39 37.73 19.45
CA ARG A 112 -29.96 38.29 18.21
C ARG A 112 -30.14 39.80 18.36
N GLY A 113 -29.73 40.58 17.35
CA GLY A 113 -29.85 42.04 17.30
C GLY A 113 -31.28 42.53 17.03
N PHE A 114 -32.28 42.08 17.80
CA PHE A 114 -33.66 42.54 17.64
C PHE A 114 -33.77 44.06 17.82
N TYR A 115 -34.44 44.73 16.89
CA TYR A 115 -34.53 46.20 16.81
C TYR A 115 -33.18 46.94 16.65
N GLN A 116 -32.07 46.21 16.48
CA GLN A 116 -30.73 46.76 16.23
C GLN A 116 -30.08 46.13 14.98
N THR A 117 -30.91 45.61 14.06
CA THR A 117 -30.45 44.84 12.89
C THR A 117 -29.67 45.70 11.90
N GLU A 118 -30.02 46.99 11.78
CA GLU A 118 -29.29 47.98 10.98
C GLU A 118 -27.88 48.22 11.54
N GLN A 119 -27.76 48.45 12.86
CA GLN A 119 -26.48 48.63 13.55
C GLN A 119 -25.63 47.36 13.48
N GLY A 120 -26.25 46.18 13.60
CA GLY A 120 -25.55 44.90 13.42
C GLY A 120 -25.02 44.70 12.00
N PHE A 121 -25.83 45.04 10.99
CA PHE A 121 -25.40 45.03 9.59
C PHE A 121 -24.23 46.00 9.36
N ASN A 122 -24.37 47.26 9.79
CA ASN A 122 -23.30 48.27 9.72
C ASN A 122 -22.01 47.81 10.41
N SER A 123 -22.13 47.17 11.59
CA SER A 123 -21.00 46.61 12.34
C SER A 123 -20.31 45.44 11.64
N SER A 124 -20.99 44.75 10.72
CA SER A 124 -20.40 43.70 9.87
C SER A 124 -19.80 44.20 8.55
N LEU A 125 -20.04 45.45 8.15
CA LEU A 125 -19.44 46.01 6.92
C LEU A 125 -17.93 46.22 7.09
N PRO A 126 -17.12 46.14 6.00
CA PRO A 126 -15.68 46.36 6.02
C PRO A 126 -15.29 47.86 6.12
N LEU A 127 -15.97 48.59 6.99
CA LEU A 127 -15.81 50.03 7.24
C LEU A 127 -15.09 50.34 8.57
N LEU A 128 -14.76 49.30 9.36
CA LEU A 128 -14.15 49.40 10.69
C LEU A 128 -14.99 50.27 11.67
N ASN A 129 -16.31 50.07 11.66
CA ASN A 129 -17.27 50.86 12.42
C ASN A 129 -18.18 49.93 13.25
N ASP A 130 -17.89 49.78 14.55
CA ASP A 130 -18.74 49.02 15.48
C ASP A 130 -19.82 49.93 16.09
N GLU A 131 -21.06 49.79 15.63
CA GLU A 131 -22.21 50.53 16.14
C GLU A 131 -22.94 49.80 17.30
N LEU A 132 -22.62 48.52 17.53
CA LEU A 132 -23.22 47.73 18.60
C LEU A 132 -22.41 47.80 19.90
N TYR A 133 -21.09 47.78 19.80
CA TYR A 133 -20.11 47.83 20.89
C TYR A 133 -20.35 46.79 22.01
N ILE A 134 -20.82 45.58 21.64
CA ILE A 134 -21.09 44.49 22.58
C ILE A 134 -19.82 43.63 22.75
N THR A 135 -18.96 44.07 23.66
CA THR A 135 -17.65 43.45 23.91
C THR A 135 -17.64 42.49 25.10
N ALA A 136 -16.77 41.47 25.03
CA ALA A 136 -16.37 40.62 26.13
C ALA A 136 -14.86 40.79 26.42
N ASN A 137 -14.45 40.69 27.68
CA ASN A 137 -13.04 40.81 28.06
C ASN A 137 -12.28 39.50 27.80
N LEU A 138 -11.17 39.54 27.06
CA LEU A 138 -10.31 38.40 26.75
C LEU A 138 -8.82 38.80 26.79
N ASN A 139 -7.94 37.86 27.14
CA ASN A 139 -6.49 37.97 26.94
C ASN A 139 -6.08 37.55 25.51
N SER A 140 -4.85 37.86 25.11
CA SER A 140 -4.32 37.61 23.77
C SER A 140 -4.42 36.14 23.33
N SER A 141 -4.15 35.15 24.19
CA SER A 141 -4.21 33.74 23.76
C SER A 141 -5.63 33.30 23.34
N PRO A 142 -6.71 33.54 24.13
CA PRO A 142 -8.08 33.35 23.65
C PRO A 142 -8.44 34.19 22.42
N CYS A 143 -8.02 35.46 22.35
CA CYS A 143 -8.21 36.27 21.13
C CYS A 143 -7.56 35.63 19.90
N ALA A 144 -6.32 35.17 19.98
CA ALA A 144 -5.63 34.44 18.91
C ALA A 144 -6.34 33.12 18.54
N SER A 145 -6.96 32.43 19.50
CA SER A 145 -7.77 31.22 19.23
C SER A 145 -9.11 31.51 18.52
N SER A 146 -9.60 32.75 18.60
CA SER A 146 -10.77 33.24 17.85
C SER A 146 -10.44 33.57 16.41
N PHE A 147 -9.19 33.98 16.12
CA PHE A 147 -8.74 34.29 14.78
C PHE A 147 -8.98 33.09 13.85
N PRO A 148 -9.60 33.34 12.69
CA PRO A 148 -9.73 32.31 11.67
C PRO A 148 -8.35 32.13 11.03
N PHE A 149 -7.53 31.23 11.59
CA PHE A 149 -6.38 30.65 10.89
C PHE A 149 -6.92 29.79 9.73
N ILE A 150 -7.41 30.45 8.69
CA ILE A 150 -7.63 29.85 7.39
C ILE A 150 -6.22 29.59 6.88
N SER A 151 -5.88 28.30 6.83
CA SER A 151 -4.59 27.76 6.39
C SER A 151 -4.02 28.55 5.22
N ALA A 152 -2.73 28.91 5.30
CA ALA A 152 -2.10 29.70 4.24
C ALA A 152 -2.22 28.98 2.89
N ASP A 153 -2.77 29.66 1.88
CA ASP A 153 -2.76 29.10 0.53
C ASP A 153 -1.32 29.01 0.02
N LEU A 154 -0.94 27.78 -0.31
CA LEU A 154 0.36 27.34 -0.83
C LEU A 154 0.19 26.90 -2.29
N THR A 155 -0.53 27.71 -3.06
CA THR A 155 -0.83 27.50 -4.47
C THR A 155 -0.10 28.55 -5.31
N SER A 156 0.55 28.08 -6.37
CA SER A 156 1.26 28.85 -7.40
C SER A 156 0.93 28.23 -8.77
N ASP A 157 1.08 28.99 -9.84
CA ASP A 157 0.85 28.49 -11.21
C ASP A 157 1.98 27.57 -11.72
N ASN A 158 3.12 27.54 -11.03
CA ASN A 158 4.32 26.80 -11.44
C ASN A 158 4.87 25.94 -10.30
N GLY A 159 5.26 24.70 -10.62
CA GLY A 159 5.96 23.78 -9.74
C GLY A 159 5.38 22.37 -9.74
N ILE A 160 5.49 21.67 -8.61
CA ILE A 160 4.95 20.32 -8.43
C ILE A 160 3.81 20.30 -7.41
N LEU A 161 2.88 19.37 -7.58
CA LEU A 161 1.85 19.09 -6.59
C LEU A 161 2.45 18.29 -5.43
N TYR A 162 2.42 18.85 -4.23
CA TYR A 162 2.78 18.14 -2.99
C TYR A 162 1.57 17.38 -2.43
N GLY A 163 0.38 17.99 -2.46
CA GLY A 163 -0.84 17.39 -1.96
C GLY A 163 -2.02 18.35 -1.96
N ILE A 164 -3.05 18.01 -1.20
CA ILE A 164 -4.24 18.82 -0.98
C ILE A 164 -4.20 19.36 0.45
N ASN A 165 -4.52 20.64 0.64
CA ASN A 165 -4.67 21.24 1.95
C ASN A 165 -5.96 20.72 2.63
N ARG A 166 -5.85 20.12 3.82
CA ARG A 166 -6.97 19.48 4.52
C ARG A 166 -7.99 20.47 5.09
N HIS A 167 -7.64 21.74 5.24
CA HIS A 167 -8.54 22.74 5.84
C HIS A 167 -9.47 23.40 4.82
N ASN A 168 -8.98 23.68 3.60
CA ASN A 168 -9.73 24.39 2.57
C ASN A 168 -9.82 23.66 1.21
N ASN A 169 -9.24 22.46 1.09
CA ASN A 169 -9.13 21.66 -0.13
C ASN A 169 -8.37 22.32 -1.31
N SER A 170 -7.60 23.38 -1.07
CA SER A 170 -6.73 23.97 -2.11
C SER A 170 -5.53 23.05 -2.43
N LEU A 171 -4.95 23.22 -3.62
CA LEU A 171 -3.79 22.43 -4.04
C LEU A 171 -2.52 23.03 -3.44
N ILE A 172 -1.74 22.23 -2.71
CA ILE A 172 -0.39 22.62 -2.29
C ILE A 172 0.52 22.35 -3.49
N LEU A 173 0.72 23.38 -4.33
CA LEU A 173 1.41 23.30 -5.61
C LEU A 173 2.30 24.52 -5.79
N PHE A 174 3.62 24.34 -5.81
CA PHE A 174 4.59 25.41 -6.08
C PHE A 174 6.00 24.84 -6.40
N ASP A 175 6.90 25.68 -6.92
CA ASP A 175 8.29 25.31 -7.22
C ASP A 175 9.17 25.54 -5.99
N ARG A 176 9.74 24.46 -5.41
CA ARG A 176 10.67 24.57 -4.27
C ARG A 176 11.94 25.38 -4.57
N PHE A 177 12.31 25.55 -5.85
CA PHE A 177 13.42 26.43 -6.23
C PHE A 177 13.05 27.93 -6.27
N SER A 178 11.78 28.29 -6.04
CA SER A 178 11.38 29.69 -5.81
C SER A 178 11.60 30.16 -4.36
N MET A 179 11.83 29.23 -3.44
CA MET A 179 12.08 29.49 -2.02
C MET A 179 13.53 29.98 -1.77
N PRO A 180 13.83 30.65 -0.62
CA PRO A 180 15.17 31.17 -0.30
C PRO A 180 16.30 30.12 -0.30
N ASN A 181 15.94 28.85 -0.16
CA ASN A 181 16.75 27.69 -0.51
C ASN A 181 15.78 26.55 -0.93
N ALA A 182 16.28 25.56 -1.67
CA ALA A 182 15.46 24.43 -2.12
C ALA A 182 15.56 23.20 -1.20
N ASN A 183 16.01 23.35 0.06
CA ASN A 183 16.21 22.23 0.98
C ASN A 183 14.89 21.86 1.69
N MET A 184 14.73 20.57 2.01
CA MET A 184 13.57 20.03 2.73
C MET A 184 14.02 19.05 3.81
N CYS A 185 13.28 18.98 4.92
CA CYS A 185 13.38 17.87 5.87
C CYS A 185 12.02 17.16 6.00
N THR A 186 12.00 15.84 5.83
CA THR A 186 10.83 15.00 6.05
C THR A 186 11.02 14.14 7.29
N PHE A 187 10.06 14.22 8.20
CA PHE A 187 10.02 13.42 9.42
C PHE A 187 8.73 12.61 9.44
N ALA A 188 8.86 11.30 9.64
CA ALA A 188 7.75 10.37 9.82
C ALA A 188 8.18 9.33 10.86
N THR A 189 7.28 8.73 11.61
CA THR A 189 7.64 7.53 12.37
C THR A 189 7.62 6.29 11.49
N SER A 190 8.59 5.39 11.67
CA SER A 190 8.47 4.01 11.20
C SER A 190 7.15 3.36 11.67
N GLY A 191 6.65 2.40 10.90
CA GLY A 191 5.46 1.62 11.26
C GLY A 191 4.15 2.38 11.43
N ALA A 192 4.05 3.68 11.07
CA ALA A 192 2.81 4.44 11.15
C ALA A 192 1.72 3.84 10.24
N GLY A 193 0.60 3.40 10.84
CA GLY A 193 -0.63 3.07 10.11
C GLY A 193 -0.75 1.72 9.40
N LYS A 194 -0.23 0.63 9.97
CA LYS A 194 -0.19 -0.67 9.27
C LYS A 194 -0.65 -1.90 10.06
N SER A 195 -0.75 -1.83 11.39
CA SER A 195 -0.94 -3.04 12.22
C SER A 195 -2.39 -3.49 12.41
N ILE A 196 -2.56 -4.81 12.60
CA ILE A 196 -3.81 -5.49 12.93
C ILE A 196 -3.75 -6.16 14.31
N LYS A 197 -4.91 -6.59 14.83
CA LYS A 197 -4.99 -7.22 16.15
C LYS A 197 -4.37 -8.62 16.21
N ALA A 198 -3.84 -8.96 17.40
CA ALA A 198 -3.17 -10.23 17.70
C ALA A 198 -3.98 -11.49 17.39
N ASP A 199 -5.30 -11.41 17.55
CA ASP A 199 -6.22 -12.53 17.39
C ASP A 199 -6.71 -12.76 15.96
N GLU A 200 -6.35 -11.88 15.01
CA GLU A 200 -6.74 -12.00 13.61
C GLU A 200 -6.06 -13.19 12.93
N PRO A 201 -6.82 -14.00 12.17
CA PRO A 201 -6.25 -15.08 11.38
C PRO A 201 -5.60 -14.51 10.11
N VAL A 202 -4.43 -15.04 9.77
CA VAL A 202 -3.72 -14.81 8.51
C VAL A 202 -3.47 -16.16 7.84
N LEU A 203 -3.66 -16.20 6.52
CA LEU A 203 -3.42 -17.40 5.73
C LEU A 203 -1.98 -17.39 5.21
N ILE A 204 -1.18 -18.34 5.69
CA ILE A 204 0.25 -18.45 5.40
C ILE A 204 0.60 -19.72 4.63
N LYS A 205 1.70 -19.67 3.88
CA LYS A 205 2.38 -20.79 3.23
C LYS A 205 3.85 -20.75 3.67
N ASP A 206 4.36 -21.84 4.21
CA ASP A 206 5.79 -22.02 4.47
C ASP A 206 6.25 -23.42 4.00
N LYS A 207 7.45 -23.84 4.43
CA LYS A 207 8.02 -25.17 4.09
C LYS A 207 7.13 -26.36 4.51
N ASP A 208 6.30 -26.20 5.55
CA ASP A 208 5.46 -27.26 6.10
C ASP A 208 4.04 -27.22 5.46
N GLY A 209 3.77 -26.20 4.64
CA GLY A 209 2.58 -26.08 3.78
C GLY A 209 1.71 -24.86 4.09
N VAL A 210 0.48 -24.89 3.56
CA VAL A 210 -0.54 -23.85 3.76
C VAL A 210 -1.30 -24.07 5.06
N ARG A 211 -1.33 -23.06 5.94
CA ARG A 211 -2.15 -23.07 7.17
C ARG A 211 -2.76 -21.71 7.49
N LEU A 212 -3.81 -21.73 8.30
CA LEU A 212 -4.38 -20.53 8.92
C LEU A 212 -3.88 -20.44 10.36
N GLU A 213 -3.26 -19.32 10.73
CA GLU A 213 -2.69 -19.08 12.07
C GLU A 213 -3.04 -17.66 12.54
N LYS A 214 -3.08 -17.42 13.85
CA LYS A 214 -3.27 -16.07 14.39
C LYS A 214 -1.99 -15.27 14.20
N ILE A 215 -2.08 -14.05 13.67
CA ILE A 215 -0.88 -13.22 13.39
C ILE A 215 -0.02 -13.01 14.64
N GLY A 216 -0.62 -12.74 15.81
CA GLY A 216 0.15 -12.59 17.04
C GLY A 216 0.91 -13.87 17.39
N GLN A 217 0.23 -15.02 17.41
CA GLN A 217 0.87 -16.31 17.69
C GLN A 217 1.98 -16.65 16.69
N LEU A 218 1.78 -16.36 15.41
CA LEU A 218 2.77 -16.56 14.35
C LEU A 218 4.05 -15.76 14.62
N ILE A 219 3.92 -14.45 14.87
CA ILE A 219 5.06 -13.56 15.05
C ILE A 219 5.78 -13.85 16.38
N GLU A 220 5.04 -14.16 17.45
CA GLU A 220 5.61 -14.67 18.72
C GLU A 220 6.39 -15.98 18.55
N ASN A 221 5.96 -16.87 17.65
CA ASN A 221 6.67 -18.12 17.36
C ASN A 221 7.91 -17.89 16.50
N LEU A 222 7.85 -16.96 15.55
CA LEU A 222 8.99 -16.57 14.71
C LEU A 222 10.07 -15.89 15.56
N GLY A 223 9.72 -14.91 16.41
CA GLY A 223 10.68 -14.24 17.28
C GLY A 223 11.36 -15.18 18.28
N LYS A 224 10.65 -16.18 18.81
CA LYS A 224 11.25 -17.25 19.65
C LYS A 224 12.20 -18.18 18.90
N LYS A 225 12.07 -18.28 17.57
CA LYS A 225 12.83 -19.21 16.72
C LYS A 225 14.07 -18.55 16.10
N TYR A 226 13.94 -17.29 15.70
CA TYR A 226 14.96 -16.55 14.97
C TYR A 226 15.60 -15.41 15.78
N GLY A 227 14.99 -15.01 16.91
CA GLY A 227 15.30 -13.76 17.61
C GLY A 227 14.33 -12.65 17.19
N TYR A 228 14.22 -11.62 18.01
CA TYR A 228 13.65 -10.33 17.60
C TYR A 228 14.79 -9.38 17.29
N GLU A 229 14.69 -8.72 16.14
CA GLU A 229 15.52 -7.57 15.76
C GLU A 229 14.70 -6.31 16.00
N THR A 230 15.33 -5.28 16.56
CA THR A 230 14.69 -3.97 16.73
C THR A 230 14.62 -3.30 15.36
N LEU A 231 13.41 -2.95 14.93
CA LEU A 231 13.16 -2.32 13.62
C LEU A 231 13.06 -0.79 13.78
N ASP A 232 12.49 -0.33 14.89
CA ASP A 232 12.44 1.07 15.33
C ASP A 232 12.22 1.19 16.86
N GLU A 233 12.12 2.40 17.42
CA GLU A 233 11.87 2.65 18.86
C GLU A 233 10.62 1.95 19.45
N GLU A 234 9.58 1.69 18.63
CA GLU A 234 8.30 1.11 19.06
C GLU A 234 8.00 -0.29 18.48
N MET A 235 8.80 -0.76 17.51
CA MET A 235 8.58 -1.97 16.72
C MET A 235 9.79 -2.92 16.69
N GLU A 236 9.52 -4.20 16.92
CA GLU A 236 10.50 -5.29 16.83
C GLU A 236 9.93 -6.42 15.97
N GLY A 237 10.79 -7.17 15.28
CA GLY A 237 10.32 -8.19 14.34
C GLY A 237 11.37 -9.18 13.90
N VAL A 238 11.02 -9.97 12.88
CA VAL A 238 11.87 -10.96 12.24
C VAL A 238 12.01 -10.60 10.77
N ILE A 239 13.24 -10.40 10.33
CA ILE A 239 13.58 -10.16 8.92
C ILE A 239 13.71 -11.51 8.19
N ASP A 240 13.19 -11.58 6.97
CA ASP A 240 13.06 -12.79 6.15
C ASP A 240 12.60 -14.05 6.93
N PRO A 241 11.38 -14.05 7.51
CA PRO A 241 10.86 -15.16 8.32
C PRO A 241 10.65 -16.48 7.56
N GLY A 242 10.92 -16.54 6.25
CA GLY A 242 10.78 -17.75 5.43
C GLY A 242 9.33 -18.18 5.18
N ILE A 243 8.38 -17.25 5.30
CA ILE A 243 6.94 -17.49 5.09
C ILE A 243 6.39 -16.66 3.92
N SER A 244 5.22 -17.04 3.42
CA SER A 244 4.44 -16.32 2.41
C SER A 244 2.98 -16.16 2.85
N VAL A 245 2.30 -15.14 2.35
CA VAL A 245 0.88 -14.83 2.59
C VAL A 245 0.11 -14.75 1.26
N TYR A 246 -1.21 -14.88 1.32
CA TYR A 246 -2.06 -14.74 0.13
C TYR A 246 -2.42 -13.28 -0.13
N THR A 247 -2.31 -12.82 -1.38
CA THR A 247 -2.49 -11.43 -1.82
C THR A 247 -3.15 -11.34 -3.21
N PHE A 248 -3.23 -10.15 -3.83
CA PHE A 248 -3.57 -9.97 -5.23
C PHE A 248 -2.70 -8.93 -5.96
N ASN A 249 -2.35 -9.18 -7.23
CA ASN A 249 -1.55 -8.27 -8.05
C ASN A 249 -2.37 -7.17 -8.76
N GLN A 250 -1.68 -6.27 -9.48
CA GLN A 250 -2.25 -5.14 -10.22
C GLN A 250 -3.39 -5.49 -11.20
N TYR A 251 -3.46 -6.72 -11.71
CA TYR A 251 -4.54 -7.20 -12.57
C TYR A 251 -5.75 -7.75 -11.80
N LEU A 252 -5.75 -7.55 -10.47
CA LEU A 252 -6.74 -8.04 -9.52
C LEU A 252 -6.79 -9.59 -9.50
N LYS A 253 -5.60 -10.22 -9.58
CA LYS A 253 -5.39 -11.67 -9.61
C LYS A 253 -4.70 -12.15 -8.35
N GLY A 254 -5.24 -13.20 -7.73
CA GLY A 254 -4.82 -13.65 -6.40
C GLY A 254 -3.64 -14.63 -6.41
N GLU A 255 -2.62 -14.36 -5.61
CA GLU A 255 -1.33 -15.05 -5.62
C GLU A 255 -0.67 -15.16 -4.23
N TRP A 256 0.44 -15.91 -4.12
CA TRP A 256 1.22 -16.05 -2.88
C TRP A 256 2.44 -15.12 -2.90
N ALA A 257 2.53 -14.20 -1.93
CA ALA A 257 3.64 -13.25 -1.79
C ALA A 257 4.54 -13.54 -0.58
N LYS A 258 5.84 -13.27 -0.70
CA LYS A 258 6.80 -13.54 0.37
C LYS A 258 6.68 -12.45 1.44
N VAL A 259 6.78 -12.83 2.71
CA VAL A 259 6.89 -11.88 3.82
C VAL A 259 8.37 -11.50 3.97
N THR A 260 8.67 -10.21 3.89
CA THR A 260 10.03 -9.67 4.07
C THR A 260 10.32 -9.35 5.53
N VAL A 261 9.32 -8.88 6.28
CA VAL A 261 9.41 -8.56 7.71
C VAL A 261 8.11 -8.99 8.41
N ALA A 262 8.23 -9.62 9.57
CA ALA A 262 7.10 -9.92 10.45
C ALA A 262 7.30 -9.24 11.81
N ALA A 263 6.48 -8.23 12.12
CA ALA A 263 6.73 -7.28 13.20
C ALA A 263 5.60 -7.18 14.22
N ARG A 264 5.94 -6.71 15.43
CA ARG A 264 5.00 -6.33 16.50
C ARG A 264 5.36 -4.94 17.03
N LYS A 265 4.36 -4.16 17.42
CA LYS A 265 4.52 -2.86 18.11
C LYS A 265 3.50 -2.71 19.24
N LYS A 266 3.74 -1.81 20.19
CA LYS A 266 2.81 -1.59 21.32
C LYS A 266 1.41 -1.20 20.83
N ALA A 267 0.41 -1.77 21.48
CA ALA A 267 -0.98 -1.65 21.06
C ALA A 267 -1.61 -0.29 21.43
N PRO A 268 -2.32 0.39 20.50
CA PRO A 268 -3.14 1.55 20.85
C PRO A 268 -4.38 1.12 21.65
N LYS A 269 -4.88 2.01 22.53
CA LYS A 269 -6.07 1.77 23.38
C LYS A 269 -7.36 1.51 22.59
N ILE A 270 -7.46 2.01 21.36
CA ILE A 270 -8.66 1.91 20.51
C ILE A 270 -8.28 1.30 19.16
N CYS A 271 -9.05 0.31 18.74
CA CYS A 271 -9.02 -0.29 17.40
C CYS A 271 -10.39 -0.10 16.70
N TYR A 272 -10.43 -0.33 15.40
CA TYR A 272 -11.65 -0.25 14.59
C TYR A 272 -12.02 -1.64 14.06
N GLN A 273 -13.29 -2.02 14.22
CA GLN A 273 -13.88 -3.26 13.74
C GLN A 273 -14.74 -2.99 12.52
N PHE A 274 -14.36 -3.55 11.37
CA PHE A 274 -15.13 -3.49 10.13
C PHE A 274 -15.92 -4.78 9.94
N MET A 275 -17.18 -4.67 9.52
CA MET A 275 -18.03 -5.83 9.23
C MET A 275 -18.69 -5.69 7.86
N THR A 276 -18.42 -6.65 6.98
CA THR A 276 -18.95 -6.64 5.60
C THR A 276 -20.32 -7.33 5.48
N LYS A 277 -21.03 -7.12 4.37
CA LYS A 277 -22.35 -7.70 4.08
C LYS A 277 -22.35 -9.23 3.94
N SER A 278 -21.22 -9.85 3.62
CA SER A 278 -21.02 -11.30 3.69
C SER A 278 -20.49 -11.76 5.06
N GLY A 279 -20.34 -10.85 6.03
CA GLY A 279 -20.02 -11.15 7.43
C GLY A 279 -18.53 -11.38 7.70
N ARG A 280 -17.63 -10.81 6.88
CA ARG A 280 -16.19 -10.76 7.20
C ARG A 280 -16.00 -9.74 8.31
N VAL A 281 -15.03 -9.98 9.19
CA VAL A 281 -14.68 -9.05 10.26
C VAL A 281 -13.16 -8.90 10.30
N ILE A 282 -12.68 -7.67 10.38
CA ILE A 282 -11.27 -7.37 10.67
C ILE A 282 -11.21 -6.27 11.71
N ASN A 283 -10.28 -6.39 12.66
CA ASN A 283 -9.99 -5.40 13.68
C ASN A 283 -8.59 -4.81 13.44
N THR A 284 -8.54 -3.52 13.11
CA THR A 284 -7.34 -2.80 12.70
C THR A 284 -7.06 -1.63 13.65
N THR A 285 -5.87 -1.04 13.60
CA THR A 285 -5.63 0.25 14.25
C THR A 285 -6.28 1.39 13.44
N GLY A 286 -6.61 2.54 14.05
CA GLY A 286 -7.38 3.59 13.35
C GLY A 286 -6.67 4.20 12.14
N ASP A 287 -5.35 4.20 12.20
CA ASP A 287 -4.39 4.62 11.19
C ASP A 287 -4.16 3.59 10.06
N HIS A 288 -4.73 2.38 10.17
CA HIS A 288 -4.51 1.29 9.22
C HIS A 288 -5.20 1.50 7.86
N ASN A 289 -4.49 1.28 6.75
CA ASN A 289 -5.02 1.44 5.39
C ASN A 289 -5.85 0.23 4.94
N MET A 290 -7.16 0.47 4.79
CA MET A 290 -8.13 -0.43 4.19
C MET A 290 -8.20 -0.22 2.66
N LEU A 291 -8.45 -1.29 1.90
CA LEU A 291 -8.64 -1.22 0.46
C LEU A 291 -10.12 -1.05 0.11
N ILE A 292 -10.47 -0.02 -0.67
CA ILE A 292 -11.84 0.33 -1.06
C ILE A 292 -11.95 0.52 -2.58
N LEU A 293 -13.06 0.11 -3.18
CA LEU A 293 -13.36 0.38 -4.60
C LEU A 293 -14.09 1.74 -4.76
N ARG A 294 -13.38 2.77 -5.21
CA ARG A 294 -13.94 4.09 -5.59
C ARG A 294 -13.73 4.35 -7.08
N LYS A 295 -14.74 4.85 -7.80
CA LYS A 295 -14.66 5.23 -9.23
C LYS A 295 -14.08 4.13 -10.16
N GLY A 296 -14.35 2.87 -9.83
CA GLY A 296 -13.85 1.70 -10.55
C GLY A 296 -12.33 1.48 -10.44
N ARG A 297 -11.72 1.96 -9.35
CA ARG A 297 -10.32 1.70 -8.96
C ARG A 297 -10.29 1.23 -7.51
N VAL A 298 -9.35 0.34 -7.19
CA VAL A 298 -9.02 0.08 -5.79
C VAL A 298 -8.17 1.26 -5.32
N VAL A 299 -8.51 1.80 -4.16
CA VAL A 299 -7.79 2.88 -3.49
C VAL A 299 -7.61 2.53 -2.02
N THR A 300 -6.58 3.08 -1.41
CA THR A 300 -6.33 2.99 0.04
C THR A 300 -7.09 4.08 0.78
N VAL A 301 -7.70 3.74 1.91
CA VAL A 301 -8.46 4.63 2.79
C VAL A 301 -8.19 4.22 4.23
N LYS A 302 -7.96 5.18 5.14
CA LYS A 302 -7.70 4.86 6.55
C LYS A 302 -8.93 4.26 7.21
N SER A 303 -8.70 3.39 8.18
CA SER A 303 -9.74 2.73 8.96
C SER A 303 -10.74 3.73 9.58
N ASP A 304 -10.27 4.89 10.05
CA ASP A 304 -11.14 5.95 10.57
C ASP A 304 -11.88 6.80 9.50
N GLU A 305 -11.38 6.84 8.26
CA GLU A 305 -11.99 7.53 7.11
C GLU A 305 -12.94 6.63 6.27
N VAL A 306 -12.92 5.32 6.46
CA VAL A 306 -13.79 4.36 5.75
C VAL A 306 -15.25 4.54 6.19
N ALA A 307 -16.17 4.57 5.22
CA ALA A 307 -17.60 4.72 5.48
C ALA A 307 -18.41 3.42 5.30
N GLU A 308 -19.55 3.32 5.99
CA GLU A 308 -20.53 2.26 5.74
C GLU A 308 -21.13 2.41 4.33
N GLY A 309 -21.30 1.30 3.62
CA GLY A 309 -21.72 1.25 2.21
C GLY A 309 -20.56 1.15 1.20
N GLU A 310 -19.32 1.47 1.61
CA GLU A 310 -18.15 1.33 0.75
C GLU A 310 -17.74 -0.14 0.52
N PHE A 311 -17.18 -0.45 -0.65
CA PHE A 311 -16.91 -1.83 -1.07
C PHE A 311 -15.43 -2.22 -0.90
N VAL A 312 -15.18 -3.26 -0.10
CA VAL A 312 -13.85 -3.86 0.08
C VAL A 312 -13.61 -5.02 -0.91
N PRO A 313 -12.36 -5.26 -1.34
CA PRO A 313 -11.98 -6.47 -2.06
C PRO A 313 -11.88 -7.66 -1.10
N LEU A 314 -12.60 -8.75 -1.42
CA LEU A 314 -12.44 -10.06 -0.78
C LEU A 314 -11.90 -11.07 -1.81
N ALA A 315 -11.16 -12.08 -1.37
CA ALA A 315 -10.72 -13.17 -2.25
C ALA A 315 -11.93 -13.98 -2.78
N ARG A 316 -11.98 -14.23 -4.09
CA ARG A 316 -13.02 -15.07 -4.73
C ARG A 316 -12.64 -16.55 -4.75
N LYS A 317 -11.34 -16.82 -4.91
CA LYS A 317 -10.77 -18.17 -4.97
C LYS A 317 -9.38 -18.15 -4.33
N ILE A 318 -9.01 -19.24 -3.67
CA ILE A 318 -7.64 -19.52 -3.22
C ILE A 318 -7.13 -20.73 -4.03
N PRO A 319 -5.88 -20.76 -4.50
CA PRO A 319 -5.34 -21.90 -5.24
C PRO A 319 -5.20 -23.15 -4.36
N GLU A 320 -5.05 -24.30 -5.00
CA GLU A 320 -4.72 -25.56 -4.31
C GLU A 320 -3.24 -25.53 -3.86
N PRO A 321 -2.88 -26.12 -2.70
CA PRO A 321 -1.49 -26.29 -2.32
C PRO A 321 -0.73 -27.15 -3.34
N GLU A 322 0.47 -26.73 -3.72
CA GLU A 322 1.34 -27.44 -4.68
C GLU A 322 1.78 -28.83 -4.18
N ASN A 323 2.05 -28.94 -2.87
CA ASN A 323 2.52 -30.16 -2.21
C ASN A 323 1.54 -30.57 -1.09
N PRO A 324 0.42 -31.23 -1.41
CA PRO A 324 -0.57 -31.60 -0.41
C PRO A 324 -0.05 -32.59 0.65
N THR A 325 -0.42 -32.38 1.91
CA THR A 325 -0.08 -33.32 3.00
C THR A 325 -0.78 -34.66 2.79
N GLN A 326 -0.01 -35.75 2.66
CA GLN A 326 -0.54 -37.12 2.47
C GLN A 326 -0.47 -37.99 3.74
N TYR A 327 0.39 -37.63 4.69
CA TYR A 327 0.65 -38.39 5.92
C TYR A 327 0.78 -37.46 7.11
N LEU A 328 0.34 -37.90 8.28
CA LEU A 328 0.64 -37.29 9.57
C LEU A 328 1.78 -38.06 10.23
N ASP A 329 2.85 -37.37 10.61
CA ASP A 329 3.94 -37.97 11.39
C ASP A 329 3.54 -38.03 12.87
N LEU A 330 2.98 -39.17 13.27
CA LEU A 330 2.59 -39.42 14.66
C LEU A 330 3.80 -39.55 15.60
N PHE A 331 4.97 -39.89 15.08
CA PHE A 331 6.18 -40.05 15.87
C PHE A 331 6.75 -38.69 16.29
N PHE A 332 6.68 -37.69 15.41
CA PHE A 332 6.97 -36.29 15.75
C PHE A 332 5.83 -35.63 16.54
N LEU A 333 4.58 -35.75 16.08
CA LEU A 333 3.43 -35.08 16.71
C LEU A 333 3.22 -35.50 18.17
N LEU A 334 3.41 -36.79 18.51
CA LEU A 334 3.17 -37.31 19.86
C LEU A 334 4.44 -37.37 20.73
N LYS A 335 5.56 -36.78 20.29
CA LYS A 335 6.90 -36.95 20.90
C LYS A 335 6.96 -36.74 22.42
N ASP A 336 6.21 -35.76 22.93
CA ASP A 336 6.19 -35.39 24.34
C ASP A 336 5.11 -36.10 25.19
N ASN A 337 4.27 -36.93 24.57
CA ASN A 337 3.09 -37.48 25.23
C ASN A 337 3.46 -38.62 26.21
N PRO A 338 3.22 -38.47 27.53
CA PRO A 338 3.64 -39.45 28.54
C PRO A 338 2.80 -40.75 28.51
N LYS A 339 1.67 -40.76 27.78
CA LYS A 339 0.75 -41.90 27.67
C LYS A 339 1.02 -42.78 26.44
N ILE A 340 2.01 -42.43 25.62
CA ILE A 340 2.30 -43.07 24.32
C ILE A 340 3.63 -43.84 24.35
N TYR A 341 3.64 -44.98 23.65
CA TYR A 341 4.75 -45.91 23.57
C TYR A 341 5.03 -46.29 22.10
N LEU A 342 6.24 -46.72 21.82
CA LEU A 342 6.70 -47.20 20.52
C LEU A 342 6.91 -48.71 20.55
N GLU A 343 6.52 -49.37 19.46
CA GLU A 343 6.86 -50.75 19.13
C GLU A 343 7.74 -50.76 17.86
N GLY A 344 8.68 -51.71 17.74
CA GLY A 344 9.63 -51.78 16.61
C GLY A 344 11.02 -51.14 16.86
N ALA A 345 11.19 -50.37 17.94
CA ALA A 345 12.48 -49.72 18.26
C ALA A 345 13.61 -50.65 18.76
N GLY A 346 13.38 -51.98 18.83
CA GLY A 346 14.30 -52.95 19.44
C GLY A 346 15.65 -53.05 18.71
N GLU A 347 15.63 -53.23 17.39
CA GLU A 347 16.84 -53.31 16.54
C GLU A 347 17.70 -52.04 16.64
N PHE A 348 17.06 -50.86 16.66
CA PHE A 348 17.74 -49.58 16.79
C PHE A 348 18.45 -49.45 18.15
N ILE A 349 17.77 -49.85 19.23
CA ILE A 349 18.34 -49.84 20.58
C ILE A 349 19.46 -50.88 20.71
N GLU A 350 19.35 -52.02 20.02
CA GLU A 350 20.41 -53.05 19.96
C GLU A 350 21.66 -52.54 19.24
N LYS A 351 21.51 -52.00 18.02
CA LYS A 351 22.61 -51.44 17.21
C LYS A 351 23.40 -50.36 17.96
N ASN A 352 22.70 -49.56 18.76
CA ASN A 352 23.31 -48.50 19.57
C ASN A 352 23.55 -48.91 21.04
N TYR A 353 23.31 -50.18 21.42
CA TYR A 353 23.30 -50.60 22.82
C TYR A 353 24.67 -50.41 23.47
N GLN A 354 25.75 -50.67 22.73
CA GLN A 354 27.11 -50.41 23.19
C GLN A 354 27.28 -48.92 23.49
N THR A 355 27.09 -47.99 22.54
CA THR A 355 27.20 -46.54 22.79
C THR A 355 26.33 -46.07 23.97
N LEU A 356 25.09 -46.55 24.07
CA LEU A 356 24.15 -46.24 25.16
C LEU A 356 24.52 -46.86 26.52
N SER A 357 25.49 -47.79 26.57
CA SER A 357 25.99 -48.42 27.80
C SER A 357 27.49 -48.19 28.06
N ALA A 358 28.24 -47.69 27.07
CA ALA A 358 29.71 -47.64 27.04
C ALA A 358 30.31 -46.24 27.21
N TYR A 359 29.52 -45.16 27.31
CA TYR A 359 29.99 -43.91 27.93
C TYR A 359 30.10 -44.02 29.48
N GLY A 360 30.52 -45.21 29.93
CA GLY A 360 31.08 -45.52 31.25
C GLY A 360 32.54 -45.96 31.12
N GLY A 361 33.26 -45.38 30.14
CA GLY A 361 34.59 -45.76 29.70
C GLY A 361 35.63 -44.63 29.66
N SER A 362 35.36 -43.50 30.31
CA SER A 362 36.37 -42.49 30.66
C SER A 362 36.01 -41.91 32.03
N ILE A 363 36.92 -41.98 32.99
CA ILE A 363 36.69 -41.47 34.36
C ILE A 363 37.38 -40.12 34.48
N GLU A 364 36.62 -39.06 34.26
CA GLU A 364 36.85 -37.77 34.93
C GLU A 364 35.50 -37.31 35.52
N GLU A 365 35.54 -36.81 36.77
CA GLU A 365 34.39 -36.24 37.51
C GLU A 365 33.18 -37.13 37.89
N GLY A 366 33.33 -38.45 37.94
CA GLY A 366 32.61 -39.29 38.93
C GLY A 366 31.07 -39.37 38.88
N LYS A 367 30.39 -38.89 37.82
CA LYS A 367 28.93 -38.95 37.66
C LYS A 367 28.52 -39.76 36.42
N ARG A 368 27.84 -40.88 36.64
CA ARG A 368 27.09 -41.59 35.58
C ARG A 368 26.04 -40.66 34.98
N VAL A 369 26.24 -40.21 33.74
CA VAL A 369 25.23 -39.49 32.97
C VAL A 369 24.11 -40.47 32.60
N LYS A 370 23.00 -40.39 33.33
CA LYS A 370 21.78 -41.16 33.08
C LYS A 370 20.88 -40.36 32.15
N ILE A 371 20.61 -40.87 30.94
CA ILE A 371 19.70 -40.25 29.96
C ILE A 371 18.32 -40.07 30.60
N ASN A 372 17.82 -41.10 31.29
CA ASN A 372 16.68 -40.99 32.18
C ASN A 372 16.74 -42.05 33.29
N PRO A 373 17.05 -41.68 34.55
CA PRO A 373 17.23 -42.62 35.66
C PRO A 373 16.08 -43.62 35.88
N GLN A 374 14.85 -43.27 35.51
CA GLN A 374 13.67 -44.13 35.68
C GLN A 374 13.60 -45.24 34.62
N PHE A 375 14.10 -44.97 33.41
CA PHE A 375 13.99 -45.84 32.23
C PHE A 375 15.30 -46.50 31.80
N ASP A 376 16.47 -45.92 32.09
CA ASP A 376 17.79 -46.49 31.75
C ASP A 376 17.99 -47.90 32.33
N ARG A 377 17.51 -48.14 33.56
CA ARG A 377 17.49 -49.47 34.21
C ARG A 377 16.64 -50.52 33.47
N TYR A 378 15.92 -50.11 32.43
CA TYR A 378 15.12 -50.96 31.56
C TYR A 378 15.60 -50.96 30.09
N LEU A 379 16.73 -50.30 29.77
CA LEU A 379 17.28 -50.23 28.40
C LEU A 379 17.44 -51.63 27.77
N TYR A 380 17.98 -52.58 28.53
CA TYR A 380 18.11 -53.99 28.12
C TYR A 380 16.78 -54.67 27.76
N LYS A 381 15.65 -54.21 28.34
CA LYS A 381 14.31 -54.70 28.01
C LYS A 381 13.80 -54.11 26.70
N TYR A 382 14.13 -52.85 26.41
CA TYR A 382 13.72 -52.18 25.18
C TYR A 382 14.47 -52.73 23.95
N ARG A 383 15.75 -53.11 24.11
CA ARG A 383 16.51 -53.97 23.18
C ARG A 383 15.74 -55.25 22.80
N GLN A 384 15.21 -55.96 23.79
CA GLN A 384 14.39 -57.17 23.62
C GLN A 384 12.93 -56.86 23.20
N GLU A 385 12.76 -55.96 22.23
CA GLU A 385 11.49 -55.47 21.66
C GLU A 385 10.41 -54.98 22.64
N ARG A 386 10.74 -54.67 23.91
CA ARG A 386 9.73 -54.12 24.81
C ARG A 386 9.33 -52.73 24.35
N ARG A 387 8.03 -52.43 24.40
CA ARG A 387 7.50 -51.11 24.06
C ARG A 387 8.11 -50.02 24.94
N ILE A 388 8.71 -49.01 24.31
CA ILE A 388 9.45 -47.91 24.93
C ILE A 388 8.61 -46.62 24.98
N PRO A 389 8.59 -45.83 26.07
CA PRO A 389 7.88 -44.54 26.08
C PRO A 389 8.44 -43.60 25.00
N ILE A 390 7.56 -42.95 24.23
CA ILE A 390 7.97 -42.13 23.07
C ILE A 390 8.94 -41.00 23.47
N LYS A 391 8.65 -40.31 24.57
CA LYS A 391 9.50 -39.26 25.14
C LYS A 391 10.91 -39.75 25.52
N TYR A 392 11.03 -40.96 26.04
CA TYR A 392 12.33 -41.54 26.39
C TYR A 392 13.12 -41.97 25.14
N PHE A 393 12.44 -42.41 24.08
CA PHE A 393 13.10 -42.70 22.81
C PHE A 393 13.62 -41.43 22.12
N TRP A 394 12.88 -40.31 22.16
CA TRP A 394 13.40 -39.01 21.71
C TRP A 394 14.59 -38.52 22.54
N GLN A 395 14.62 -38.77 23.86
CA GLN A 395 15.81 -38.52 24.68
C GLN A 395 17.02 -39.36 24.24
N ILE A 396 16.81 -40.61 23.83
CA ILE A 396 17.86 -41.48 23.26
C ILE A 396 18.37 -40.94 21.91
N LEU A 397 17.48 -40.54 20.99
CA LEU A 397 17.87 -39.96 19.69
C LEU A 397 18.71 -38.69 19.87
N ASN A 398 18.25 -37.77 20.72
CA ASN A 398 18.96 -36.53 21.03
C ASN A 398 20.34 -36.79 21.68
N TYR A 399 20.43 -37.79 22.58
CA TYR A 399 21.69 -38.17 23.21
C TYR A 399 22.69 -38.76 22.21
N LEU A 400 22.22 -39.60 21.28
CA LEU A 400 23.04 -40.18 20.21
C LEU A 400 23.35 -39.18 19.09
N LYS A 401 22.68 -38.02 19.06
CA LYS A 401 22.70 -37.04 17.95
C LYS A 401 22.33 -37.68 16.60
N ILE A 402 21.40 -38.62 16.61
CA ILE A 402 20.89 -39.31 15.42
C ILE A 402 19.51 -38.75 15.08
N GLU A 403 19.36 -38.21 13.86
CA GLU A 403 18.04 -37.92 13.31
C GLU A 403 17.36 -39.21 12.84
N PRO A 404 16.04 -39.36 13.04
CA PRO A 404 15.32 -40.57 12.66
C PRO A 404 15.20 -40.69 11.14
N ASP A 405 15.89 -41.69 10.57
CA ASP A 405 15.82 -41.98 9.13
C ASP A 405 14.49 -42.64 8.70
N GLN A 406 14.31 -42.78 7.39
CA GLN A 406 13.08 -43.35 6.82
C GLN A 406 12.88 -44.84 7.17
N GLU A 407 13.97 -45.61 7.32
CA GLU A 407 13.89 -47.04 7.69
C GLU A 407 13.39 -47.21 9.13
N LEU A 408 13.93 -46.42 10.05
CA LEU A 408 13.51 -46.36 11.44
C LEU A 408 12.06 -45.89 11.57
N ALA A 409 11.67 -44.86 10.79
CA ALA A 409 10.29 -44.39 10.76
C ALA A 409 9.33 -45.50 10.35
N GLU A 410 9.62 -46.27 9.29
CA GLU A 410 8.74 -47.33 8.78
C GLU A 410 8.64 -48.54 9.72
N LYS A 411 9.70 -48.84 10.49
CA LYS A 411 9.70 -49.89 11.52
C LYS A 411 8.93 -49.51 12.79
N ILE A 412 8.86 -48.22 13.14
CA ILE A 412 8.22 -47.75 14.38
C ILE A 412 6.68 -47.72 14.26
N LYS A 413 6.01 -48.23 15.30
CA LYS A 413 4.55 -48.20 15.46
C LYS A 413 4.16 -47.55 16.79
N ILE A 414 3.10 -46.76 16.78
CA ILE A 414 2.59 -46.00 17.93
C ILE A 414 1.51 -46.79 18.67
N CYS A 415 1.64 -46.91 20.00
CA CYS A 415 0.77 -47.71 20.85
C CYS A 415 0.56 -47.05 22.24
N SER A 416 -0.40 -47.54 23.04
CA SER A 416 -0.77 -46.94 24.33
C SER A 416 -0.47 -47.81 25.56
N CYS A 417 -0.20 -49.11 25.35
CA CYS A 417 0.03 -50.07 26.43
C CYS A 417 1.50 -50.52 26.50
N ARG A 418 2.13 -50.42 27.68
CA ARG A 418 3.51 -50.90 27.97
C ARG A 418 3.70 -52.43 27.82
N ASN A 419 2.63 -53.21 27.70
CA ASN A 419 2.66 -54.68 27.67
C ASN A 419 1.98 -55.19 26.39
N LYS A 420 2.73 -55.90 25.52
CA LYS A 420 2.23 -56.51 24.27
C LYS A 420 1.04 -57.48 24.49
N LYS A 421 0.85 -58.02 25.72
CA LYS A 421 -0.27 -58.92 26.05
C LYS A 421 -1.65 -58.24 26.21
N ARG A 422 -1.73 -56.90 26.24
CA ARG A 422 -3.03 -56.20 26.25
C ARG A 422 -3.45 -55.84 24.83
N LYS A 423 -4.74 -56.05 24.51
CA LYS A 423 -5.34 -55.59 23.25
C LYS A 423 -5.25 -54.06 23.21
N ASP A 424 -4.56 -53.54 22.20
CA ASP A 424 -4.20 -52.14 22.04
C ASP A 424 -4.38 -51.76 20.57
N ASN A 425 -4.79 -50.53 20.28
CA ASN A 425 -4.93 -50.07 18.90
C ASN A 425 -3.60 -49.44 18.48
N ILE A 426 -2.91 -50.11 17.56
CA ILE A 426 -1.56 -49.74 17.11
C ILE A 426 -1.68 -48.99 15.78
N LEU A 427 -1.19 -47.76 15.73
CA LEU A 427 -1.12 -46.96 14.50
C LEU A 427 0.31 -46.95 13.93
N PRO A 428 0.51 -46.84 12.60
CA PRO A 428 1.82 -46.57 12.04
C PRO A 428 2.32 -45.18 12.46
N SER A 429 3.64 -45.01 12.52
CA SER A 429 4.31 -43.70 12.70
C SER A 429 3.86 -42.68 11.64
N LYS A 430 3.95 -43.04 10.36
CA LYS A 430 3.43 -42.29 9.21
C LYS A 430 1.97 -42.68 8.99
N PHE A 431 1.05 -41.96 9.61
CA PHE A 431 -0.39 -42.22 9.49
C PHE A 431 -0.93 -41.61 8.18
N LYS A 432 -1.32 -42.48 7.24
CA LYS A 432 -1.85 -42.04 5.94
C LYS A 432 -3.18 -41.31 6.11
N ILE A 433 -3.28 -40.13 5.52
CA ILE A 433 -4.52 -39.37 5.44
C ILE A 433 -5.39 -40.01 4.36
N THR A 434 -6.58 -40.51 4.74
CA THR A 434 -7.54 -41.11 3.80
C THR A 434 -8.89 -40.40 3.84
N PRO A 435 -9.71 -40.50 2.77
CA PRO A 435 -11.09 -40.00 2.74
C PRO A 435 -11.93 -40.43 3.96
N GLU A 436 -11.75 -41.67 4.44
CA GLU A 436 -12.45 -42.17 5.64
C GLU A 436 -12.00 -41.48 6.92
N PHE A 437 -10.71 -41.21 7.09
CA PHE A 437 -10.19 -40.47 8.24
C PHE A 437 -10.73 -39.03 8.25
N LEU A 438 -10.72 -38.37 7.09
CA LEU A 438 -11.19 -37.00 6.94
C LEU A 438 -12.70 -36.88 7.16
N ARG A 439 -13.50 -37.86 6.73
CA ARG A 439 -14.94 -37.89 7.06
C ARG A 439 -15.18 -38.10 8.55
N ILE A 440 -14.47 -39.02 9.20
CA ILE A 440 -14.55 -39.20 10.66
C ILE A 440 -14.15 -37.90 11.39
N LEU A 441 -13.11 -37.20 10.94
CA LEU A 441 -12.70 -35.92 11.51
C LEU A 441 -13.78 -34.83 11.34
N GLY A 442 -14.45 -34.78 10.19
CA GLY A 442 -15.58 -33.89 9.95
C GLY A 442 -16.76 -34.17 10.89
N TYR A 443 -17.12 -35.45 11.09
CA TYR A 443 -18.15 -35.88 12.04
C TYR A 443 -17.76 -35.63 13.51
N ILE A 444 -16.47 -35.68 13.87
CA ILE A 444 -15.99 -35.31 15.21
C ILE A 444 -16.14 -33.80 15.44
N ILE A 445 -15.89 -33.00 14.41
CA ILE A 445 -15.94 -31.53 14.53
C ILE A 445 -17.38 -31.00 14.56
N SER A 446 -18.33 -31.61 13.86
CA SER A 446 -19.76 -31.33 14.06
C SER A 446 -20.27 -31.99 15.36
N GLU A 447 -20.60 -33.27 15.28
CA GLU A 447 -21.35 -34.05 16.27
C GLU A 447 -20.50 -34.66 17.41
N GLY A 448 -19.17 -34.47 17.35
CA GLY A 448 -18.25 -35.12 18.27
C GLY A 448 -18.11 -34.41 19.62
N THR A 449 -17.94 -35.23 20.67
CA THR A 449 -17.54 -34.82 22.03
C THR A 449 -16.28 -35.60 22.42
N ILE A 450 -15.20 -34.87 22.73
CA ILE A 450 -13.90 -35.46 23.09
C ILE A 450 -13.72 -35.36 24.61
N GLY A 451 -13.50 -36.52 25.26
CA GLY A 451 -13.19 -36.64 26.67
C GLY A 451 -11.70 -36.84 26.94
N GLU A 452 -11.34 -37.17 28.19
CA GLU A 452 -9.92 -37.41 28.51
C GLU A 452 -9.37 -38.66 27.79
N ASN A 453 -10.14 -39.76 27.74
CA ASN A 453 -9.72 -41.04 27.18
C ASN A 453 -10.72 -41.61 26.15
N PHE A 454 -11.62 -40.79 25.59
CA PHE A 454 -12.61 -41.22 24.60
C PHE A 454 -12.98 -40.11 23.60
N VAL A 455 -13.50 -40.51 22.43
CA VAL A 455 -14.26 -39.64 21.52
C VAL A 455 -15.65 -40.26 21.35
N LEU A 456 -16.71 -39.46 21.54
CA LEU A 456 -18.08 -39.83 21.21
C LEU A 456 -18.50 -39.13 19.93
N ILE A 457 -19.19 -39.81 19.02
CA ILE A 457 -19.88 -39.22 17.86
C ILE A 457 -21.33 -39.67 17.93
N THR A 458 -22.28 -38.75 17.99
CA THR A 458 -23.71 -39.08 18.17
C THR A 458 -24.51 -38.60 16.96
N ASN A 459 -25.23 -39.48 16.28
CA ASN A 459 -26.14 -39.05 15.21
C ASN A 459 -27.31 -40.03 15.04
N LYS A 460 -28.51 -39.50 14.77
CA LYS A 460 -29.74 -40.29 14.64
C LYS A 460 -29.97 -40.81 13.22
N ASP A 461 -29.43 -40.15 12.21
CA ASP A 461 -29.63 -40.48 10.80
C ASP A 461 -28.96 -41.82 10.45
N THR A 462 -29.70 -42.70 9.77
CA THR A 462 -29.22 -44.05 9.44
C THR A 462 -28.17 -44.07 8.34
N GLU A 463 -28.21 -43.14 7.39
CA GLU A 463 -27.21 -43.03 6.33
C GLU A 463 -25.88 -42.53 6.92
N ILE A 464 -25.93 -41.51 7.79
CA ILE A 464 -24.76 -40.99 8.52
C ILE A 464 -24.15 -42.07 9.42
N LYS A 465 -24.98 -42.79 10.20
CA LYS A 465 -24.51 -43.92 11.03
C LYS A 465 -23.83 -45.00 10.20
N ASN A 466 -24.33 -45.30 9.00
CA ASN A 466 -23.73 -46.30 8.12
C ASN A 466 -22.38 -45.82 7.55
N ASP A 467 -22.24 -44.54 7.22
CA ASP A 467 -20.97 -43.99 6.75
C ASP A 467 -19.90 -43.94 7.85
N ILE A 468 -20.28 -43.56 9.08
CA ILE A 468 -19.39 -43.64 10.25
C ILE A 468 -18.92 -45.08 10.49
N LYS A 469 -19.84 -46.07 10.44
CA LYS A 469 -19.49 -47.51 10.56
C LYS A 469 -18.52 -47.95 9.48
N TYR A 470 -18.76 -47.55 8.22
CA TYR A 470 -17.88 -47.85 7.09
C TYR A 470 -16.47 -47.28 7.30
N CYS A 471 -16.38 -46.00 7.64
CA CYS A 471 -15.11 -45.32 7.84
C CYS A 471 -14.31 -45.90 9.02
N LEU A 472 -14.95 -46.10 10.19
CA LEU A 472 -14.29 -46.72 11.34
C LEU A 472 -13.79 -48.15 11.04
N LYS A 473 -14.56 -48.95 10.29
CA LYS A 473 -14.16 -50.29 9.85
C LYS A 473 -12.98 -50.25 8.88
N LYS A 474 -12.97 -49.30 7.93
CA LYS A 474 -11.85 -49.10 6.98
C LYS A 474 -10.56 -48.64 7.65
N LEU A 475 -10.67 -47.78 8.67
CA LEU A 475 -9.53 -47.29 9.47
C LEU A 475 -9.07 -48.30 10.53
N ASN A 476 -9.75 -49.45 10.67
CA ASN A 476 -9.52 -50.44 11.73
C ASN A 476 -9.61 -49.86 13.17
N ILE A 477 -10.46 -48.85 13.37
CA ILE A 477 -10.66 -48.21 14.68
C ILE A 477 -11.77 -48.95 15.42
N CYS A 478 -11.44 -49.57 16.55
CA CYS A 478 -12.44 -50.19 17.42
C CYS A 478 -13.39 -49.13 18.02
N TYR A 479 -14.69 -49.45 17.98
CA TYR A 479 -15.76 -48.67 18.57
C TYR A 479 -16.79 -49.60 19.23
N TYR A 480 -17.61 -49.05 20.12
CA TYR A 480 -18.86 -49.68 20.54
C TYR A 480 -20.02 -48.69 20.38
N LEU A 481 -21.23 -49.22 20.20
CA LEU A 481 -22.44 -48.42 20.15
C LEU A 481 -23.03 -48.30 21.56
N ARG A 482 -23.24 -47.06 22.00
CA ARG A 482 -23.99 -46.71 23.20
C ARG A 482 -25.37 -46.23 22.76
N ASP A 483 -26.42 -46.77 23.36
CA ASP A 483 -27.82 -46.38 23.16
C ASP A 483 -28.28 -46.37 21.68
N GLY A 484 -27.62 -47.15 20.82
CA GLY A 484 -27.91 -47.30 19.37
C GLY A 484 -27.43 -46.16 18.46
N ASP A 485 -27.37 -44.93 18.97
CA ASP A 485 -27.09 -43.70 18.20
C ASP A 485 -25.72 -43.05 18.48
N CYS A 486 -24.98 -43.52 19.49
CA CYS A 486 -23.69 -42.95 19.89
C CYS A 486 -22.53 -43.93 19.65
N PHE A 487 -21.55 -43.52 18.84
CA PHE A 487 -20.30 -44.25 18.65
C PHE A 487 -19.27 -43.82 19.70
N ALA A 488 -18.84 -44.75 20.53
CA ALA A 488 -17.79 -44.53 21.52
C ALA A 488 -16.44 -45.11 21.05
N LEU A 489 -15.47 -44.23 20.85
CA LEU A 489 -14.09 -44.55 20.46
C LEU A 489 -13.18 -44.42 21.69
N THR A 490 -12.71 -45.55 22.24
CA THR A 490 -11.85 -45.59 23.44
C THR A 490 -10.39 -45.95 23.12
N SER A 491 -10.00 -45.90 21.85
CA SER A 491 -8.60 -46.03 21.43
C SER A 491 -7.80 -44.83 21.91
N ARG A 492 -6.95 -45.03 22.93
CA ARG A 492 -6.14 -43.94 23.50
C ARG A 492 -5.23 -43.29 22.46
N VAL A 493 -4.56 -44.08 21.61
CA VAL A 493 -3.70 -43.53 20.53
C VAL A 493 -4.51 -42.63 19.60
N PHE A 494 -5.74 -43.02 19.26
CA PHE A 494 -6.62 -42.21 18.41
C PHE A 494 -7.12 -40.95 19.13
N VAL A 495 -7.47 -41.03 20.41
CA VAL A 495 -7.89 -39.86 21.22
C VAL A 495 -6.76 -38.83 21.32
N GLU A 496 -5.53 -39.27 21.58
CA GLU A 496 -4.36 -38.37 21.65
C GLU A 496 -4.01 -37.80 20.25
N LEU A 497 -4.16 -38.58 19.17
CA LEU A 497 -4.06 -38.09 17.78
C LEU A 497 -5.06 -36.96 17.49
N ILE A 498 -6.35 -37.18 17.76
CA ILE A 498 -7.42 -36.18 17.51
C ILE A 498 -7.17 -34.87 18.28
N LYS A 499 -6.62 -34.96 19.50
CA LYS A 499 -6.21 -33.77 20.28
C LYS A 499 -5.00 -33.07 19.68
N VAL A 500 -3.94 -33.82 19.33
CA VAL A 500 -2.67 -33.21 18.89
C VAL A 500 -2.78 -32.51 17.53
N ILE A 501 -3.71 -32.94 16.66
CA ILE A 501 -4.04 -32.23 15.42
C ILE A 501 -4.98 -31.02 15.63
N GLY A 502 -5.43 -30.76 16.85
CA GLY A 502 -6.26 -29.61 17.21
C GLY A 502 -7.72 -29.72 16.79
N ALA A 503 -8.29 -30.93 16.80
CA ALA A 503 -9.71 -31.18 16.54
C ALA A 503 -10.56 -31.28 17.83
N ASP A 504 -9.98 -30.93 18.98
CA ASP A 504 -10.64 -30.88 20.29
C ASP A 504 -11.13 -29.46 20.67
N GLY A 505 -11.51 -29.29 21.94
CA GLY A 505 -12.13 -28.06 22.46
C GLY A 505 -13.66 -28.13 22.61
N LYS A 506 -14.23 -27.19 23.38
CA LYS A 506 -15.68 -27.07 23.56
C LYS A 506 -16.34 -26.50 22.29
N SER A 507 -17.68 -26.58 22.19
CA SER A 507 -18.42 -26.15 20.98
C SER A 507 -18.20 -24.70 20.53
N GLY A 508 -17.75 -23.80 21.41
CA GLY A 508 -17.37 -22.42 21.06
C GLY A 508 -15.89 -22.20 20.75
N GLU A 509 -15.05 -23.21 21.02
CA GLU A 509 -13.58 -23.20 20.88
C GLU A 509 -13.10 -24.04 19.69
N LYS A 510 -13.93 -24.97 19.18
CA LYS A 510 -13.65 -25.79 17.99
C LYS A 510 -13.15 -24.93 16.81
N LYS A 511 -12.22 -25.46 16.03
CA LYS A 511 -11.62 -24.85 14.83
C LYS A 511 -11.34 -25.92 13.78
N VAL A 512 -11.00 -25.54 12.55
CA VAL A 512 -10.49 -26.50 11.56
C VAL A 512 -9.03 -26.87 11.92
N PRO A 513 -8.67 -28.16 11.93
CA PRO A 513 -7.28 -28.60 12.13
C PRO A 513 -6.35 -27.98 11.07
N PRO A 514 -5.24 -27.32 11.45
CA PRO A 514 -4.45 -26.52 10.51
C PRO A 514 -3.97 -27.27 9.26
N PHE A 515 -3.66 -28.56 9.38
CA PHE A 515 -3.21 -29.39 8.25
C PHE A 515 -4.26 -29.55 7.13
N ILE A 516 -5.57 -29.34 7.42
CA ILE A 516 -6.64 -29.41 6.42
C ILE A 516 -6.44 -28.37 5.31
N PHE A 517 -5.89 -27.20 5.66
CA PHE A 517 -5.60 -26.14 4.69
C PHE A 517 -4.52 -26.55 3.68
N ASN A 518 -3.62 -27.48 4.05
CA ASN A 518 -2.62 -28.06 3.14
C ASN A 518 -3.04 -29.38 2.47
N LEU A 519 -4.28 -29.84 2.59
CA LEU A 519 -4.74 -31.04 1.87
C LEU A 519 -5.01 -30.75 0.39
N SER A 520 -5.20 -31.80 -0.42
CA SER A 520 -5.71 -31.65 -1.79
C SER A 520 -7.16 -31.15 -1.76
N ASN A 521 -7.63 -30.52 -2.83
CA ASN A 521 -9.04 -30.10 -2.94
C ASN A 521 -9.99 -31.29 -2.89
N LYS A 522 -9.55 -32.48 -3.33
CA LYS A 522 -10.34 -33.72 -3.22
C LYS A 522 -10.47 -34.17 -1.77
N ASP A 523 -9.36 -34.17 -1.02
CA ASP A 523 -9.32 -34.67 0.36
C ASP A 523 -9.99 -33.69 1.33
N ALA A 524 -9.70 -32.39 1.22
CA ALA A 524 -10.40 -31.37 2.00
C ALA A 524 -11.93 -31.37 1.76
N ALA A 525 -12.39 -31.75 0.56
CA ALA A 525 -13.82 -31.86 0.28
C ALA A 525 -14.50 -32.98 1.07
N GLU A 526 -13.81 -34.09 1.34
CA GLU A 526 -14.33 -35.18 2.17
C GLU A 526 -14.51 -34.75 3.64
N PHE A 527 -13.58 -33.95 4.16
CA PHE A 527 -13.72 -33.32 5.48
C PHE A 527 -14.92 -32.36 5.54
N ILE A 528 -15.02 -31.43 4.58
CA ILE A 528 -16.10 -30.44 4.53
C ILE A 528 -17.47 -31.13 4.35
N LYS A 529 -17.54 -32.15 3.48
CA LYS A 529 -18.73 -32.97 3.25
C LYS A 529 -19.26 -33.57 4.55
N ALA A 530 -18.42 -34.23 5.35
CA ALA A 530 -18.86 -34.83 6.62
C ALA A 530 -19.25 -33.79 7.68
N TYR A 531 -18.57 -32.64 7.74
CA TYR A 531 -18.99 -31.55 8.62
C TYR A 531 -20.37 -31.01 8.25
N PHE A 532 -20.61 -30.70 6.98
CA PHE A 532 -21.93 -30.28 6.48
C PHE A 532 -22.97 -31.40 6.55
N GLU A 533 -22.58 -32.67 6.58
CA GLU A 533 -23.51 -33.77 6.80
C GLU A 533 -24.01 -33.82 8.27
N GLY A 534 -23.19 -33.43 9.24
CA GLY A 534 -23.63 -33.22 10.63
C GLY A 534 -24.37 -31.89 10.84
N ASP A 535 -23.63 -30.79 10.91
CA ASP A 535 -24.14 -29.45 11.28
C ASP A 535 -24.85 -28.71 10.14
N GLY A 536 -24.81 -29.25 8.91
CA GLY A 536 -25.33 -28.62 7.71
C GLY A 536 -26.72 -29.11 7.28
N THR A 537 -27.52 -28.18 6.77
CA THR A 537 -28.87 -28.40 6.28
C THR A 537 -29.13 -27.68 4.96
N VAL A 538 -30.10 -28.21 4.19
CA VAL A 538 -30.51 -27.67 2.90
C VAL A 538 -31.84 -26.92 3.07
N GLU A 539 -31.76 -25.61 3.25
CA GLU A 539 -32.93 -24.74 3.42
C GLU A 539 -33.65 -24.47 2.09
N LYS A 540 -34.71 -23.64 2.11
CA LYS A 540 -35.55 -23.36 0.94
C LYS A 540 -34.80 -22.65 -0.21
N HIS A 541 -33.72 -21.92 0.10
CA HIS A 541 -32.99 -21.07 -0.86
C HIS A 541 -31.46 -21.07 -0.71
N LEU A 542 -30.92 -21.82 0.26
CA LEU A 542 -29.50 -21.81 0.61
C LEU A 542 -29.11 -23.12 1.32
N ILE A 543 -27.81 -23.38 1.41
CA ILE A 543 -27.25 -24.38 2.32
C ILE A 543 -26.76 -23.61 3.56
N SER A 544 -27.11 -24.06 4.77
CA SER A 544 -26.62 -23.46 6.01
C SER A 544 -25.93 -24.50 6.89
N ALA A 545 -24.84 -24.12 7.54
CA ALA A 545 -24.25 -24.86 8.66
C ALA A 545 -24.21 -23.95 9.89
N THR A 546 -24.45 -24.49 11.10
CA THR A 546 -24.56 -23.68 12.33
C THR A 546 -23.53 -24.13 13.37
N SER A 547 -22.74 -23.20 13.91
CA SER A 547 -21.82 -23.48 15.01
C SER A 547 -21.88 -22.42 16.11
N LYS A 548 -21.38 -22.74 17.30
CA LYS A 548 -21.15 -21.76 18.37
C LYS A 548 -19.77 -21.08 18.22
N SER A 549 -18.83 -21.72 17.53
CA SER A 549 -17.50 -21.16 17.25
C SER A 549 -17.53 -20.26 16.02
N VAL A 550 -17.16 -18.99 16.19
CA VAL A 550 -16.94 -18.05 15.06
C VAL A 550 -15.70 -18.46 14.25
N ASN A 551 -14.66 -18.95 14.92
CA ASN A 551 -13.42 -19.40 14.28
C ASN A 551 -13.70 -20.56 13.33
N LEU A 552 -14.43 -21.60 13.77
CA LEU A 552 -14.78 -22.73 12.92
C LEU A 552 -15.53 -22.30 11.65
N VAL A 553 -16.45 -21.35 11.79
CA VAL A 553 -17.25 -20.79 10.68
C VAL A 553 -16.38 -19.94 9.75
N SER A 554 -15.44 -19.15 10.28
CA SER A 554 -14.41 -18.43 9.53
C SER A 554 -13.51 -19.39 8.74
N ASP A 555 -12.96 -20.40 9.40
CA ASP A 555 -12.08 -21.41 8.82
C ASP A 555 -12.75 -22.16 7.66
N PHE A 556 -14.01 -22.56 7.81
CA PHE A 556 -14.78 -23.16 6.72
C PHE A 556 -15.05 -22.16 5.58
N SER A 557 -15.19 -20.86 5.86
CA SER A 557 -15.26 -19.86 4.80
C SER A 557 -13.95 -19.81 4.00
N TYR A 558 -12.78 -19.80 4.65
CA TYR A 558 -11.48 -19.89 3.98
C TYR A 558 -11.34 -21.19 3.15
N LEU A 559 -11.74 -22.35 3.69
CA LEU A 559 -11.74 -23.61 2.93
C LEU A 559 -12.66 -23.57 1.71
N LEU A 560 -13.86 -22.98 1.82
CA LEU A 560 -14.81 -22.86 0.72
C LEU A 560 -14.28 -21.99 -0.44
N LEU A 561 -13.45 -20.99 -0.14
CA LEU A 561 -12.76 -20.19 -1.17
C LEU A 561 -11.82 -21.04 -2.04
N ARG A 562 -11.27 -22.16 -1.57
CA ARG A 562 -10.47 -23.06 -2.43
C ARG A 562 -11.26 -23.63 -3.62
N TYR A 563 -12.57 -23.79 -3.43
CA TYR A 563 -13.53 -24.24 -4.45
C TYR A 563 -14.18 -23.07 -5.21
N GLY A 564 -13.78 -21.83 -4.91
CA GLY A 564 -14.42 -20.62 -5.42
C GLY A 564 -15.85 -20.41 -4.91
N ILE A 565 -16.19 -20.96 -3.74
CA ILE A 565 -17.51 -20.87 -3.12
C ILE A 565 -17.50 -19.71 -2.11
N ILE A 566 -18.27 -18.66 -2.38
CA ILE A 566 -18.41 -17.52 -1.46
C ILE A 566 -19.54 -17.81 -0.47
N SER A 567 -19.18 -17.99 0.80
CA SER A 567 -20.13 -18.12 1.91
C SER A 567 -20.54 -16.74 2.47
N ARG A 568 -21.63 -16.68 3.26
CA ARG A 568 -21.97 -15.55 4.14
C ARG A 568 -22.06 -16.02 5.59
N LEU A 569 -21.37 -15.31 6.48
CA LEU A 569 -21.45 -15.49 7.93
C LEU A 569 -22.59 -14.62 8.50
N ALA A 570 -23.37 -15.15 9.44
CA ALA A 570 -24.41 -14.38 10.13
C ALA A 570 -24.58 -14.84 11.59
N PRO A 571 -24.49 -13.95 12.59
CA PRO A 571 -24.85 -14.27 13.97
C PRO A 571 -26.38 -14.33 14.12
N ARG A 572 -26.87 -15.31 14.88
CA ARG A 572 -28.27 -15.42 15.30
C ARG A 572 -28.36 -15.82 16.77
N ASN A 573 -29.27 -15.20 17.50
CA ASN A 573 -29.62 -15.63 18.85
C ASN A 573 -30.48 -16.90 18.77
N LYS A 574 -30.04 -17.97 19.44
CA LYS A 574 -30.77 -19.25 19.56
C LYS A 574 -30.95 -19.57 21.04
N LYS A 575 -32.15 -19.99 21.44
CA LYS A 575 -32.38 -20.60 22.76
C LYS A 575 -31.80 -22.02 22.75
N ALA A 576 -31.17 -22.44 23.85
CA ALA A 576 -30.65 -23.79 24.00
C ALA A 576 -31.78 -24.82 23.83
N THR A 577 -31.53 -25.90 23.10
CA THR A 577 -32.56 -26.92 22.80
C THR A 577 -33.19 -27.54 24.06
N ASN A 578 -32.42 -27.57 25.16
CA ASN A 578 -32.81 -28.15 26.45
C ASN A 578 -32.70 -27.14 27.61
N GLY A 579 -32.91 -25.83 27.41
CA GLY A 579 -32.81 -24.86 28.51
C GLY A 579 -33.28 -23.44 28.18
N SER A 580 -33.38 -22.60 29.22
CA SER A 580 -33.82 -21.20 29.11
C SER A 580 -32.76 -20.23 28.56
N ALA A 581 -31.49 -20.62 28.58
CA ALA A 581 -30.37 -19.78 28.15
C ALA A 581 -30.39 -19.52 26.63
N SER A 582 -30.34 -18.24 26.24
CA SER A 582 -30.09 -17.80 24.86
C SER A 582 -28.60 -17.57 24.62
N GLY A 583 -28.08 -18.02 23.48
CA GLY A 583 -26.70 -17.76 23.06
C GLY A 583 -26.60 -17.36 21.59
N ILE A 584 -25.52 -16.66 21.24
CA ILE A 584 -25.19 -16.34 19.85
C ILE A 584 -24.62 -17.59 19.18
N TYR A 585 -25.19 -17.96 18.03
CA TYR A 585 -24.69 -18.97 17.11
C TYR A 585 -24.38 -18.34 15.76
N TRP A 586 -23.35 -18.83 15.08
CA TRP A 586 -22.89 -18.37 13.78
C TRP A 586 -23.37 -19.31 12.68
N TYR A 587 -24.01 -18.74 11.67
CA TYR A 587 -24.52 -19.43 10.50
C TYR A 587 -23.59 -19.20 9.30
N LEU A 588 -23.06 -20.28 8.74
CA LEU A 588 -22.33 -20.30 7.47
C LEU A 588 -23.33 -20.60 6.34
N ASN A 589 -23.68 -19.59 5.55
CA ASN A 589 -24.70 -19.70 4.51
C ASN A 589 -24.08 -19.68 3.11
N ILE A 590 -24.32 -20.72 2.30
CA ILE A 590 -23.94 -20.80 0.89
C ILE A 590 -25.20 -20.54 0.06
N SER A 591 -25.18 -19.47 -0.75
CA SER A 591 -26.34 -19.00 -1.52
C SER A 591 -25.93 -18.44 -2.88
N GLY A 592 -26.89 -18.38 -3.82
CA GLY A 592 -26.63 -18.08 -5.24
C GLY A 592 -26.32 -19.35 -6.04
N GLN A 593 -26.80 -19.44 -7.29
CA GLN A 593 -26.73 -20.70 -8.03
C GLN A 593 -25.30 -21.10 -8.39
N GLU A 594 -24.44 -20.15 -8.79
CA GLU A 594 -23.01 -20.42 -9.01
C GLU A 594 -22.34 -21.11 -7.79
N ASN A 595 -22.62 -20.64 -6.57
CA ASN A 595 -22.05 -21.20 -5.33
C ASN A 595 -22.64 -22.58 -4.98
N ILE A 596 -23.96 -22.75 -5.13
CA ILE A 596 -24.64 -24.02 -4.87
C ILE A 596 -24.19 -25.08 -5.88
N LEU A 597 -24.05 -24.73 -7.17
CA LEU A 597 -23.55 -25.62 -8.22
C LEU A 597 -22.12 -26.07 -7.95
N LYS A 598 -21.22 -25.15 -7.55
CA LYS A 598 -19.86 -25.50 -7.12
C LYS A 598 -19.88 -26.45 -5.92
N PHE A 599 -20.73 -26.21 -4.93
CA PHE A 599 -20.87 -27.12 -3.78
C PHE A 599 -21.32 -28.52 -4.23
N VAL A 600 -22.34 -28.63 -5.10
CA VAL A 600 -22.81 -29.90 -5.69
C VAL A 600 -21.69 -30.64 -6.41
N GLN A 601 -20.92 -29.94 -7.25
CA GLN A 601 -19.90 -30.53 -8.11
C GLN A 601 -18.61 -30.90 -7.38
N LYS A 602 -18.28 -30.23 -6.27
CA LYS A 602 -16.97 -30.35 -5.60
C LYS A 602 -17.00 -30.95 -4.20
N ILE A 603 -18.12 -30.86 -3.49
CA ILE A 603 -18.24 -31.28 -2.08
C ILE A 603 -19.43 -32.23 -1.92
N ASN A 604 -20.64 -31.77 -2.23
CA ASN A 604 -21.91 -32.48 -2.13
C ASN A 604 -22.23 -32.98 -0.69
N PHE A 605 -23.30 -33.75 -0.54
CA PHE A 605 -23.67 -34.44 0.71
C PHE A 605 -23.41 -35.95 0.61
N VAL A 606 -23.32 -36.62 1.75
CA VAL A 606 -23.32 -38.08 1.85
C VAL A 606 -24.74 -38.62 1.69
N SER A 607 -25.73 -38.00 2.33
CA SER A 607 -27.10 -38.52 2.38
C SER A 607 -27.91 -38.25 1.11
N ASP A 608 -28.64 -39.26 0.63
CA ASP A 608 -29.46 -39.15 -0.59
C ASP A 608 -30.65 -38.22 -0.40
N PHE A 609 -31.17 -38.10 0.83
CA PHE A 609 -32.18 -37.10 1.19
C PHE A 609 -31.66 -35.67 0.98
N LYS A 610 -30.47 -35.33 1.49
CA LYS A 610 -29.90 -33.98 1.30
C LYS A 610 -29.49 -33.73 -0.15
N LYS A 611 -28.95 -34.73 -0.86
CA LYS A 611 -28.68 -34.64 -2.32
C LYS A 611 -29.94 -34.28 -3.12
N LYS A 612 -31.06 -34.97 -2.90
CA LYS A 612 -32.34 -34.67 -3.59
C LYS A 612 -32.82 -33.24 -3.31
N ARG A 613 -32.75 -32.78 -2.05
CA ARG A 613 -33.10 -31.39 -1.69
C ARG A 613 -32.15 -30.36 -2.31
N LEU A 614 -30.88 -30.70 -2.44
CA LEU A 614 -29.85 -29.85 -3.05
C LEU A 614 -30.04 -29.73 -4.57
N ILE A 615 -30.41 -30.81 -5.25
CA ILE A 615 -30.79 -30.77 -6.68
C ILE A 615 -32.00 -29.86 -6.89
N ASN A 616 -33.05 -30.00 -6.06
CA ASN A 616 -34.25 -29.15 -6.11
C ASN A 616 -34.00 -27.65 -5.81
N LEU A 617 -32.78 -27.27 -5.39
CA LEU A 617 -32.38 -25.86 -5.29
C LEU A 617 -31.88 -25.29 -6.62
N LEU A 618 -31.27 -26.11 -7.48
CA LEU A 618 -30.67 -25.67 -8.75
C LEU A 618 -31.71 -25.22 -9.79
N ASP A 619 -32.91 -25.80 -9.77
CA ASP A 619 -34.00 -25.48 -10.71
C ASP A 619 -34.60 -24.07 -10.54
N LYS A 620 -34.07 -23.26 -9.61
CA LYS A 620 -34.60 -21.93 -9.28
C LYS A 620 -33.84 -20.82 -10.01
N LYS A 621 -34.59 -19.90 -10.62
CA LYS A 621 -34.07 -18.76 -11.38
C LYS A 621 -33.01 -17.97 -10.58
N GLU A 622 -31.83 -17.78 -11.17
CA GLU A 622 -30.69 -17.16 -10.50
C GLU A 622 -30.88 -15.66 -10.24
N ASN A 623 -30.50 -15.21 -9.04
CA ASN A 623 -30.45 -13.79 -8.71
C ASN A 623 -29.04 -13.24 -9.00
N THR A 624 -28.92 -12.46 -10.08
CA THR A 624 -27.66 -11.87 -10.54
C THR A 624 -27.19 -10.66 -9.72
N ASN A 625 -27.96 -10.20 -8.73
CA ASN A 625 -27.63 -9.02 -7.90
C ASN A 625 -26.76 -9.36 -6.67
N VAL A 626 -26.06 -10.50 -6.67
CA VAL A 626 -25.24 -10.97 -5.53
C VAL A 626 -23.73 -10.74 -5.75
N ASP A 627 -23.26 -10.93 -6.98
CA ASP A 627 -21.87 -10.72 -7.41
C ASP A 627 -21.83 -9.59 -8.46
N VAL A 628 -21.80 -8.35 -7.97
CA VAL A 628 -21.87 -7.14 -8.80
C VAL A 628 -20.57 -6.34 -8.72
N ILE A 629 -20.29 -5.55 -9.76
CA ILE A 629 -19.14 -4.63 -9.82
C ILE A 629 -19.65 -3.21 -9.55
N PRO A 630 -19.32 -2.61 -8.39
CA PRO A 630 -19.73 -1.25 -8.04
C PRO A 630 -18.78 -0.19 -8.62
N GLY A 631 -19.16 1.09 -8.47
CA GLY A 631 -18.26 2.24 -8.72
C GLY A 631 -17.95 2.54 -10.19
N ILE A 632 -18.54 1.83 -11.15
CA ILE A 632 -18.25 1.98 -12.59
C ILE A 632 -19.06 3.07 -13.31
N GLN A 633 -19.93 3.79 -12.60
CA GLN A 633 -20.87 4.77 -13.15
C GLN A 633 -20.15 5.82 -14.01
N GLU A 634 -19.18 6.53 -13.42
CA GLU A 634 -18.41 7.60 -14.09
C GLU A 634 -17.68 7.10 -15.34
N ILE A 635 -17.23 5.84 -15.34
CA ILE A 635 -16.57 5.22 -16.50
C ILE A 635 -17.57 5.06 -17.65
N PHE A 636 -18.81 4.67 -17.36
CA PHE A 636 -19.88 4.59 -18.35
C PHE A 636 -20.41 5.97 -18.77
N GLU A 637 -20.39 6.98 -17.90
CA GLU A 637 -20.66 8.37 -18.25
C GLU A 637 -19.64 8.92 -19.26
N GLU A 638 -18.34 8.70 -19.03
CA GLU A 638 -17.26 9.13 -19.92
C GLU A 638 -17.32 8.39 -21.27
N ILE A 639 -17.46 7.06 -21.27
CA ILE A 639 -17.64 6.27 -22.51
C ILE A 639 -18.88 6.76 -23.28
N TYR A 640 -19.98 7.06 -22.58
CA TYR A 640 -21.18 7.59 -23.21
C TYR A 640 -20.94 8.97 -23.80
N TYR A 641 -20.31 9.90 -23.07
CA TYR A 641 -20.03 11.24 -23.57
C TYR A 641 -19.15 11.22 -24.83
N LEU A 642 -18.12 10.36 -24.86
CA LEU A 642 -17.18 10.27 -25.98
C LEU A 642 -17.71 9.47 -27.19
N PHE A 643 -18.69 8.57 -27.01
CA PHE A 643 -19.12 7.63 -28.05
C PHE A 643 -20.65 7.50 -28.27
N SER A 644 -21.47 8.38 -27.65
CA SER A 644 -22.93 8.28 -27.56
C SER A 644 -23.67 7.77 -28.83
N PRO A 645 -23.45 8.33 -30.05
CA PRO A 645 -24.19 7.90 -31.24
C PRO A 645 -24.01 6.41 -31.58
N GLN A 646 -22.84 5.85 -31.27
CA GLN A 646 -22.50 4.46 -31.58
C GLN A 646 -23.10 3.47 -30.58
N LEU A 647 -23.40 3.92 -29.36
CA LEU A 647 -23.88 3.10 -28.24
C LEU A 647 -25.39 2.84 -28.28
N TYR A 648 -26.10 3.45 -29.25
CA TYR A 648 -27.53 3.23 -29.45
C TYR A 648 -27.86 1.75 -29.67
N GLY A 649 -28.89 1.26 -28.96
CA GLY A 649 -29.30 -0.15 -28.97
C GLY A 649 -28.67 -1.02 -27.86
N ILE A 650 -27.59 -0.56 -27.20
CA ILE A 650 -27.05 -1.25 -26.01
C ILE A 650 -27.83 -0.79 -24.77
N LYS A 651 -28.97 -1.45 -24.52
CA LYS A 651 -29.93 -1.09 -23.45
C LYS A 651 -29.28 -0.87 -22.07
N GLU A 652 -28.27 -1.67 -21.75
CA GLU A 652 -27.59 -1.65 -20.45
C GLU A 652 -26.84 -0.35 -20.13
N ILE A 653 -26.42 0.42 -21.13
CA ILE A 653 -25.53 1.58 -20.90
C ILE A 653 -26.23 2.70 -20.12
N SER A 654 -27.54 2.89 -20.33
CA SER A 654 -28.31 3.87 -19.56
C SER A 654 -28.36 3.51 -18.07
N ASP A 655 -28.58 2.24 -17.74
CA ASP A 655 -28.68 1.75 -16.36
C ASP A 655 -27.35 1.92 -15.60
N PHE A 656 -26.22 1.63 -16.27
CA PHE A 656 -24.89 1.73 -15.66
C PHE A 656 -24.41 3.18 -15.57
N LYS A 657 -24.66 3.98 -16.62
CA LYS A 657 -24.36 5.42 -16.65
C LYS A 657 -25.08 6.18 -15.53
N ASN A 658 -26.35 5.88 -15.29
CA ASN A 658 -27.16 6.63 -14.33
C ASN A 658 -27.07 6.05 -12.89
N GLY A 659 -26.15 5.13 -12.61
CA GLY A 659 -25.98 4.50 -11.30
C GLY A 659 -27.13 3.60 -10.84
N LEU A 660 -28.16 3.39 -11.68
CA LEU A 660 -29.39 2.68 -11.33
C LEU A 660 -29.16 1.20 -10.99
N ARG A 661 -28.09 0.59 -11.53
CA ARG A 661 -27.74 -0.81 -11.26
C ARG A 661 -26.27 -1.12 -11.50
N ASN A 662 -25.65 -1.79 -10.54
CA ASN A 662 -24.34 -2.43 -10.72
C ASN A 662 -24.48 -3.76 -11.50
N PRO A 663 -23.69 -4.01 -12.57
CA PRO A 663 -23.74 -5.25 -13.34
C PRO A 663 -23.06 -6.42 -12.62
N SER A 664 -23.49 -7.63 -12.93
CA SER A 664 -22.68 -8.83 -12.69
C SER A 664 -21.50 -8.90 -13.67
N ARG A 665 -20.42 -9.60 -13.28
CA ARG A 665 -19.20 -9.73 -14.09
C ARG A 665 -19.48 -10.17 -15.53
N GLU A 666 -20.30 -11.20 -15.72
CA GLU A 666 -20.65 -11.72 -17.04
C GLU A 666 -21.44 -10.70 -17.88
N ARG A 667 -22.34 -9.94 -17.24
CA ARG A 667 -23.10 -8.87 -17.91
C ARG A 667 -22.20 -7.70 -18.30
N LEU A 668 -21.21 -7.36 -17.47
CA LEU A 668 -20.19 -6.38 -17.80
C LEU A 668 -19.33 -6.86 -18.98
N ARG A 669 -18.83 -8.10 -18.99
CA ARG A 669 -18.11 -8.68 -20.15
C ARG A 669 -18.92 -8.63 -21.44
N LYS A 670 -20.20 -9.01 -21.39
CA LYS A 670 -21.12 -8.93 -22.54
C LYS A 670 -21.30 -7.49 -23.03
N THR A 671 -21.35 -6.51 -22.13
CA THR A 671 -21.48 -5.09 -22.48
C THR A 671 -20.17 -4.54 -23.07
N ILE A 672 -19.02 -4.82 -22.46
CA ILE A 672 -17.68 -4.48 -22.99
C ILE A 672 -17.55 -5.01 -24.42
N ARG A 673 -17.81 -6.30 -24.64
CA ARG A 673 -17.68 -6.92 -25.97
C ARG A 673 -18.53 -6.24 -27.04
N LYS A 674 -19.79 -5.89 -26.74
CA LYS A 674 -20.65 -5.11 -27.66
C LYS A 674 -20.05 -3.75 -28.01
N ILE A 675 -19.40 -3.07 -27.05
CA ILE A 675 -18.75 -1.77 -27.28
C ILE A 675 -17.50 -1.96 -28.15
N GLU A 676 -16.69 -2.99 -27.90
CA GLU A 676 -15.51 -3.31 -28.71
C GLU A 676 -15.85 -3.67 -30.15
N GLU A 677 -16.88 -4.50 -30.36
CA GLU A 677 -17.43 -4.82 -31.69
C GLU A 677 -17.93 -3.55 -32.41
N ARG A 678 -18.42 -2.55 -31.66
CA ARG A 678 -18.85 -1.25 -32.19
C ARG A 678 -17.69 -0.30 -32.51
N ILE A 679 -16.63 -0.30 -31.69
CA ILE A 679 -15.38 0.45 -31.95
C ILE A 679 -14.71 -0.09 -33.21
N GLU A 680 -14.60 -1.41 -33.35
CA GLU A 680 -13.99 -2.04 -34.51
C GLU A 680 -14.81 -1.78 -35.79
N TYR A 681 -16.14 -1.86 -35.70
CA TYR A 681 -17.02 -1.39 -36.79
C TYR A 681 -16.74 0.07 -37.18
N PHE A 682 -16.62 0.96 -36.19
CA PHE A 682 -16.37 2.39 -36.42
C PHE A 682 -15.00 2.67 -37.04
N LYS A 683 -13.93 2.00 -36.59
CA LYS A 683 -12.58 2.06 -37.21
C LYS A 683 -12.63 1.66 -38.68
N ASN A 684 -13.37 0.60 -39.01
CA ASN A 684 -13.52 0.14 -40.39
C ASN A 684 -14.30 1.11 -41.30
N LEU A 685 -15.03 2.09 -40.75
CA LEU A 685 -15.66 3.15 -41.55
C LEU A 685 -14.64 4.07 -42.24
N ASN A 686 -13.38 4.13 -41.78
CA ASN A 686 -12.32 4.88 -42.46
C ASN A 686 -12.19 4.50 -43.95
N LYS A 687 -12.35 3.21 -44.28
CA LYS A 687 -12.32 2.72 -45.67
C LYS A 687 -13.45 3.30 -46.53
N LYS A 688 -14.61 3.60 -45.94
CA LYS A 688 -15.77 4.21 -46.63
C LYS A 688 -15.70 5.74 -46.65
N PHE A 689 -15.22 6.36 -45.57
CA PHE A 689 -15.09 7.82 -45.48
C PHE A 689 -13.80 8.37 -46.13
N GLY A 690 -12.83 7.52 -46.47
CA GLY A 690 -11.62 7.94 -47.19
C GLY A 690 -11.91 8.72 -48.48
N LEU A 691 -12.98 8.38 -49.19
CA LEU A 691 -13.41 9.09 -50.40
C LEU A 691 -13.96 10.51 -50.12
N LEU A 692 -14.40 10.79 -48.89
CA LEU A 692 -14.75 12.16 -48.44
C LEU A 692 -13.50 13.01 -48.16
N LYS A 693 -12.40 12.38 -47.72
CA LYS A 693 -11.10 13.04 -47.47
C LYS A 693 -10.42 13.48 -48.77
N THR A 694 -10.57 12.71 -49.85
CA THR A 694 -9.87 12.97 -51.13
C THR A 694 -10.58 13.99 -52.03
N LEU A 695 -11.71 14.58 -51.62
CA LEU A 695 -12.37 15.62 -52.41
C LEU A 695 -11.53 16.91 -52.43
N PRO A 696 -11.06 17.39 -53.59
CA PRO A 696 -10.32 18.64 -53.68
C PRO A 696 -11.23 19.86 -53.49
N SER A 697 -10.69 20.96 -52.96
CA SER A 697 -11.44 22.22 -52.91
C SER A 697 -11.67 22.78 -54.32
N LEU A 698 -12.78 23.49 -54.53
CA LEU A 698 -13.08 24.08 -55.84
C LEU A 698 -11.99 25.06 -56.31
N SER A 699 -11.33 25.77 -55.39
CA SER A 699 -10.18 26.63 -55.70
C SER A 699 -8.98 25.84 -56.22
N SER A 700 -8.61 24.73 -55.57
CA SER A 700 -7.49 23.87 -55.99
C SER A 700 -7.69 23.29 -57.40
N ILE A 701 -8.91 22.85 -57.71
CA ILE A 701 -9.30 22.39 -59.06
C ILE A 701 -9.09 23.53 -60.09
N ILE A 702 -9.51 24.75 -59.76
CA ILE A 702 -9.42 25.91 -60.65
C ILE A 702 -7.96 26.37 -60.84
N GLU A 703 -7.12 26.35 -59.80
CA GLU A 703 -5.71 26.75 -59.87
C GLU A 703 -4.88 25.74 -60.68
N ASN A 704 -4.99 24.44 -60.38
CA ASN A 704 -4.30 23.40 -61.13
C ASN A 704 -4.69 23.43 -62.63
N GLY A 705 -5.99 23.58 -62.93
CA GLY A 705 -6.49 23.71 -64.30
C GLY A 705 -6.26 25.08 -64.97
N ARG A 706 -5.77 26.10 -64.26
CA ARG A 706 -5.35 27.39 -64.83
C ARG A 706 -3.87 27.39 -65.19
N ASN A 707 -3.04 26.79 -64.33
CA ASN A 707 -1.58 26.90 -64.41
C ASN A 707 -0.97 25.95 -65.47
N ASP A 708 -1.61 24.81 -65.77
CA ASP A 708 -1.21 23.94 -66.88
C ASP A 708 -2.03 24.23 -68.14
N GLN A 709 -1.36 24.72 -69.18
CA GLN A 709 -1.98 25.12 -70.45
C GLN A 709 -2.53 23.93 -71.26
N LYS A 710 -1.93 22.74 -71.15
CA LYS A 710 -2.38 21.50 -71.81
C LYS A 710 -3.61 20.95 -71.11
N LEU A 711 -3.59 20.91 -69.78
CA LEU A 711 -4.70 20.47 -68.93
C LEU A 711 -5.92 21.40 -69.04
N ASN A 712 -5.70 22.71 -69.10
CA ASN A 712 -6.74 23.72 -69.36
C ASN A 712 -7.46 23.50 -70.71
N SER A 713 -6.74 23.02 -71.73
CA SER A 713 -7.30 22.68 -73.04
C SER A 713 -8.18 21.42 -72.99
N ILE A 714 -7.70 20.35 -72.33
CA ILE A 714 -8.46 19.10 -72.14
C ILE A 714 -9.74 19.37 -71.33
N LEU A 715 -9.64 20.14 -70.24
CA LEU A 715 -10.81 20.56 -69.44
C LEU A 715 -11.81 21.39 -70.25
N TRP A 716 -11.34 22.19 -71.21
CA TRP A 716 -12.22 22.91 -72.14
C TRP A 716 -12.93 22.00 -73.14
N GLN A 717 -12.28 20.94 -73.64
CA GLN A 717 -12.90 19.94 -74.51
C GLN A 717 -13.97 19.13 -73.77
N GLU A 718 -13.66 18.64 -72.57
CA GLU A 718 -14.56 17.79 -71.76
C GLU A 718 -15.76 18.52 -71.16
N LEU A 719 -15.61 19.81 -70.79
CA LEU A 719 -16.62 20.54 -69.99
C LEU A 719 -17.20 21.78 -70.69
N GLY A 720 -16.59 22.22 -71.80
CA GLY A 720 -17.03 23.37 -72.58
C GLY A 720 -17.30 24.62 -71.74
N GLY A 721 -18.44 25.26 -71.98
CA GLY A 721 -18.87 26.47 -71.26
C GLY A 721 -18.95 26.31 -69.73
N SER A 722 -19.09 25.09 -69.21
CA SER A 722 -19.07 24.84 -67.76
C SER A 722 -17.72 25.15 -67.12
N TRP A 723 -16.61 24.90 -67.84
CA TRP A 723 -15.27 25.22 -67.36
C TRP A 723 -15.03 26.74 -67.29
N ARG A 724 -15.60 27.50 -68.24
CA ARG A 724 -15.59 28.98 -68.19
C ARG A 724 -16.34 29.52 -66.97
N LEU A 725 -17.51 28.95 -66.66
CA LEU A 725 -18.32 29.34 -65.51
C LEU A 725 -17.62 29.01 -64.18
N MET A 726 -16.98 27.84 -64.07
CA MET A 726 -16.15 27.45 -62.93
C MET A 726 -14.98 28.42 -62.73
N LYS A 727 -14.15 28.65 -63.75
CA LYS A 727 -12.99 29.55 -63.67
C LYS A 727 -13.34 30.99 -63.29
N ASN A 728 -14.53 31.47 -63.63
CA ASN A 728 -14.98 32.84 -63.36
C ASN A 728 -15.80 32.97 -62.06
N GLN A 729 -16.06 31.88 -61.34
CA GLN A 729 -16.79 31.82 -60.06
C GLN A 729 -18.18 32.48 -60.01
N LYS A 730 -18.77 32.86 -61.16
CA LYS A 730 -20.04 33.62 -61.21
C LYS A 730 -21.28 32.83 -60.74
N VAL A 731 -21.23 31.50 -60.74
CA VAL A 731 -22.33 30.62 -60.32
C VAL A 731 -21.74 29.39 -59.64
N SER A 732 -22.34 28.93 -58.53
CA SER A 732 -21.90 27.72 -57.83
C SER A 732 -22.01 26.49 -58.76
N PRO A 733 -20.89 25.78 -59.05
CA PRO A 733 -20.89 24.75 -60.08
C PRO A 733 -21.55 23.45 -59.63
N ARG A 734 -22.02 22.69 -60.62
CA ARG A 734 -22.76 21.45 -60.42
C ARG A 734 -21.81 20.27 -60.16
N LEU A 735 -22.23 19.38 -59.25
CA LEU A 735 -21.46 18.23 -58.77
C LEU A 735 -20.84 17.39 -59.89
N LYS A 736 -21.63 16.99 -60.90
CA LYS A 736 -21.13 16.15 -62.01
C LYS A 736 -20.01 16.85 -62.80
N ASN A 737 -20.10 18.16 -62.99
CA ASN A 737 -19.14 18.93 -63.78
C ASN A 737 -17.82 19.12 -63.01
N VAL A 738 -17.88 19.29 -61.67
CA VAL A 738 -16.68 19.41 -60.83
C VAL A 738 -15.99 18.06 -60.61
N LEU A 739 -16.75 16.97 -60.47
CA LEU A 739 -16.16 15.62 -60.39
C LEU A 739 -15.48 15.24 -61.71
N LYS A 740 -16.08 15.53 -62.87
CA LYS A 740 -15.45 15.32 -64.18
C LYS A 740 -14.19 16.20 -64.36
N ALA A 741 -14.18 17.44 -63.85
CA ALA A 741 -12.97 18.26 -63.80
C ALA A 741 -11.87 17.63 -62.91
N SER A 742 -12.24 17.13 -61.73
CA SER A 742 -11.30 16.45 -60.82
C SER A 742 -10.78 15.13 -61.39
N GLU A 743 -11.58 14.40 -62.17
CA GLU A 743 -11.16 13.19 -62.88
C GLU A 743 -10.06 13.50 -63.90
N VAL A 744 -10.24 14.56 -64.71
CA VAL A 744 -9.24 15.01 -65.69
C VAL A 744 -7.95 15.52 -65.04
N ILE A 745 -8.03 16.15 -63.87
CA ILE A 745 -6.84 16.72 -63.16
C ILE A 745 -6.10 15.67 -62.33
N ASN A 746 -6.83 14.85 -61.56
CA ASN A 746 -6.24 13.94 -60.56
C ASN A 746 -6.27 12.46 -60.98
N ASN A 747 -6.76 12.15 -62.19
CA ASN A 747 -6.95 10.80 -62.73
C ASN A 747 -7.78 9.87 -61.81
N GLN A 748 -8.71 10.45 -61.04
CA GLN A 748 -9.53 9.74 -60.05
C GLN A 748 -11.03 9.90 -60.38
N HIS A 749 -11.64 8.87 -60.95
CA HIS A 749 -13.07 8.85 -61.24
C HIS A 749 -13.88 8.60 -59.96
N VAL A 750 -14.75 9.56 -59.60
CA VAL A 750 -15.65 9.48 -58.43
C VAL A 750 -17.10 9.53 -58.88
N CYS A 751 -17.89 8.50 -58.56
CA CYS A 751 -19.29 8.45 -58.93
C CYS A 751 -20.14 9.39 -58.07
N SER A 752 -20.92 10.28 -58.72
CA SER A 752 -21.78 11.24 -58.01
C SER A 752 -22.90 10.60 -57.18
N GLY A 753 -23.36 9.40 -57.54
CA GLY A 753 -24.37 8.64 -56.77
C GLY A 753 -23.77 7.98 -55.53
N GLU A 754 -22.59 7.36 -55.68
CA GLU A 754 -21.83 6.75 -54.58
C GLU A 754 -21.45 7.79 -53.51
N LEU A 755 -20.91 8.94 -53.92
CA LEU A 755 -20.55 10.01 -52.99
C LEU A 755 -21.77 10.50 -52.17
N LYS A 756 -22.94 10.63 -52.81
CA LYS A 756 -24.19 10.99 -52.13
C LYS A 756 -24.64 9.92 -51.14
N GLN A 757 -24.51 8.63 -51.49
CA GLN A 757 -24.80 7.52 -50.58
C GLN A 757 -23.86 7.53 -49.37
N ILE A 758 -22.56 7.76 -49.57
CA ILE A 758 -21.56 7.89 -48.49
C ILE A 758 -21.89 9.07 -47.57
N ILE A 759 -22.32 10.21 -48.12
CA ILE A 759 -22.75 11.37 -47.31
C ILE A 759 -24.02 11.04 -46.51
N HIS A 760 -25.03 10.44 -47.13
CA HIS A 760 -26.26 10.05 -46.43
C HIS A 760 -25.98 9.04 -45.30
N PHE A 761 -25.15 8.04 -45.59
CA PHE A 761 -24.65 7.06 -44.62
C PHE A 761 -23.84 7.73 -43.50
N GLY A 762 -22.97 8.69 -43.81
CA GLY A 762 -22.16 9.42 -42.84
C GLY A 762 -22.97 10.27 -41.86
N PHE A 763 -23.99 10.99 -42.33
CA PHE A 763 -24.93 11.68 -41.43
C PHE A 763 -25.64 10.71 -40.49
N LYS A 764 -26.11 9.57 -41.03
CA LYS A 764 -26.82 8.54 -40.25
C LYS A 764 -25.93 7.90 -39.19
N GLU A 765 -24.76 7.37 -39.57
CA GLU A 765 -23.88 6.66 -38.64
C GLU A 765 -23.27 7.59 -37.59
N LEU A 766 -22.99 8.86 -37.90
CA LEU A 766 -22.49 9.83 -36.91
C LEU A 766 -23.59 10.44 -36.03
N GLY A 767 -24.87 10.09 -36.24
CA GLY A 767 -26.00 10.66 -35.48
C GLY A 767 -26.27 12.14 -35.76
N LEU A 768 -25.86 12.64 -36.93
CA LEU A 768 -25.95 14.05 -37.31
C LEU A 768 -27.28 14.39 -38.00
N SER A 769 -27.92 15.49 -37.62
CA SER A 769 -29.15 15.95 -38.27
C SER A 769 -28.88 16.63 -39.61
N MET A 770 -29.11 15.89 -40.70
CA MET A 770 -28.97 16.40 -42.07
C MET A 770 -29.92 17.58 -42.37
N LYS A 771 -31.11 17.63 -41.76
CA LYS A 771 -32.03 18.78 -41.90
C LYS A 771 -31.48 20.04 -41.22
N HIS A 772 -30.91 19.91 -40.02
CA HIS A 772 -30.30 21.06 -39.32
C HIS A 772 -29.01 21.52 -40.01
N PHE A 773 -28.28 20.61 -40.66
CA PHE A 773 -27.13 20.98 -41.48
C PHE A 773 -27.55 21.74 -42.74
N ASN A 774 -28.44 21.17 -43.57
CA ASN A 774 -28.96 21.84 -44.76
C ASN A 774 -30.25 21.17 -45.30
N CYS A 775 -31.39 21.86 -45.23
CA CYS A 775 -32.68 21.35 -45.74
C CYS A 775 -32.69 21.04 -47.25
N SER A 776 -31.96 21.81 -48.07
CA SER A 776 -31.84 21.59 -49.51
C SER A 776 -31.02 20.34 -49.83
N LEU A 777 -29.95 20.08 -49.06
CA LEU A 777 -29.18 18.84 -49.15
C LEU A 777 -30.03 17.62 -48.78
N ALA A 778 -30.78 17.69 -47.66
CA ALA A 778 -31.67 16.62 -47.23
C ALA A 778 -32.70 16.27 -48.32
N THR A 779 -33.28 17.29 -48.96
CA THR A 779 -34.24 17.13 -50.06
C THR A 779 -33.57 16.53 -51.31
N ALA A 780 -32.34 16.98 -51.65
CA ALA A 780 -31.60 16.52 -52.81
C ALA A 780 -31.07 15.08 -52.68
N LEU A 781 -30.79 14.61 -51.46
CA LEU A 781 -30.36 13.24 -51.19
C LEU A 781 -31.52 12.24 -51.16
N VAL A 782 -32.72 12.65 -50.71
CA VAL A 782 -33.89 11.77 -50.60
C VAL A 782 -34.70 11.72 -51.90
N ASN A 783 -34.95 12.86 -52.55
CA ASN A 783 -35.91 12.92 -53.67
C ASN A 783 -35.27 12.82 -55.07
N ARG A 784 -33.95 13.01 -55.21
CA ARG A 784 -33.24 13.00 -56.51
C ARG A 784 -31.81 12.44 -56.41
N PRO A 785 -31.62 11.13 -56.22
CA PRO A 785 -30.30 10.49 -56.14
C PRO A 785 -29.37 10.88 -57.31
N ASP A 786 -29.88 10.84 -58.55
CA ASP A 786 -29.11 11.15 -59.76
C ASP A 786 -29.10 12.63 -60.17
N GLY A 787 -29.84 13.47 -59.44
CA GLY A 787 -30.00 14.90 -59.71
C GLY A 787 -28.71 15.69 -59.49
N ASN A 788 -28.44 16.68 -60.34
CA ASN A 788 -27.17 17.42 -60.31
C ASN A 788 -27.17 18.53 -59.23
N SER A 789 -26.76 18.17 -58.01
CA SER A 789 -26.62 19.08 -56.86
C SER A 789 -25.49 20.11 -57.04
N GLY A 790 -25.46 21.18 -56.25
CA GLY A 790 -24.30 22.07 -56.19
C GLY A 790 -23.11 21.40 -55.51
N TYR A 791 -21.90 21.57 -56.05
CA TYR A 791 -20.68 20.94 -55.52
C TYR A 791 -20.33 21.44 -54.11
N GLN A 792 -20.40 22.77 -53.90
CA GLN A 792 -20.02 23.42 -52.65
C GLN A 792 -20.74 22.82 -51.42
N MET A 793 -22.05 22.65 -51.51
CA MET A 793 -22.90 22.04 -50.47
C MET A 793 -22.55 20.56 -50.18
N ILE A 794 -22.06 19.83 -51.18
CA ILE A 794 -21.62 18.43 -51.06
C ILE A 794 -20.23 18.35 -50.43
N TYR A 795 -19.34 19.26 -50.81
CA TYR A 795 -18.00 19.41 -50.22
C TYR A 795 -18.09 19.79 -48.74
N GLU A 796 -18.91 20.79 -48.39
CA GLU A 796 -19.14 21.21 -47.00
C GLU A 796 -19.72 20.08 -46.14
N ALA A 797 -20.66 19.31 -46.69
CA ALA A 797 -21.22 18.12 -46.04
C ALA A 797 -20.17 17.03 -45.80
N ALA A 798 -19.35 16.72 -46.82
CA ALA A 798 -18.24 15.76 -46.72
C ALA A 798 -17.21 16.21 -45.66
N SER A 799 -16.81 17.49 -45.68
CA SER A 799 -15.90 18.07 -44.68
C SER A 799 -16.50 18.13 -43.27
N HIS A 800 -17.83 18.25 -43.12
CA HIS A 800 -18.50 18.20 -41.83
C HIS A 800 -18.57 16.78 -41.27
N ILE A 801 -18.90 15.78 -42.10
CA ILE A 801 -18.84 14.35 -41.73
C ILE A 801 -17.42 13.97 -41.33
N TRP A 802 -16.42 14.31 -42.16
CA TRP A 802 -15.02 13.95 -41.92
C TRP A 802 -14.48 14.55 -40.61
N ARG A 803 -14.74 15.83 -40.33
CA ARG A 803 -14.35 16.48 -39.06
C ARG A 803 -14.98 15.80 -37.83
N ASN A 804 -16.26 15.45 -37.89
CA ASN A 804 -16.93 14.73 -36.80
C ASN A 804 -16.40 13.29 -36.64
N TYR A 805 -16.14 12.59 -37.75
CA TYR A 805 -15.51 11.27 -37.73
C TYR A 805 -14.12 11.31 -37.09
N GLN A 806 -13.28 12.29 -37.46
CA GLN A 806 -11.96 12.50 -36.86
C GLN A 806 -12.06 12.80 -35.35
N LYS A 807 -13.01 13.66 -34.93
CA LYS A 807 -13.24 13.99 -33.52
C LYS A 807 -13.58 12.76 -32.68
N ILE A 808 -14.47 11.89 -33.16
CA ILE A 808 -14.80 10.64 -32.45
C ILE A 808 -13.60 9.68 -32.48
N THR A 809 -12.91 9.56 -33.62
CA THR A 809 -11.72 8.70 -33.78
C THR A 809 -10.59 9.09 -32.83
N SER A 810 -10.34 10.38 -32.60
CA SER A 810 -9.31 10.85 -31.66
C SER A 810 -9.58 10.44 -30.21
N CYS A 811 -10.86 10.22 -29.84
CA CYS A 811 -11.25 9.82 -28.49
C CYS A 811 -11.23 8.29 -28.28
N LEU A 812 -11.05 7.47 -29.35
CA LEU A 812 -11.10 6.01 -29.24
C LEU A 812 -10.04 5.45 -28.29
N SER A 813 -8.82 5.99 -28.28
CA SER A 813 -7.74 5.53 -27.39
C SER A 813 -8.09 5.75 -25.90
N GLN A 814 -8.84 6.81 -25.58
CA GLN A 814 -9.34 7.07 -24.23
C GLN A 814 -10.43 6.07 -23.85
N ILE A 815 -11.38 5.81 -24.77
CA ILE A 815 -12.42 4.79 -24.57
C ILE A 815 -11.81 3.40 -24.37
N GLU A 816 -10.81 3.02 -25.16
CA GLU A 816 -10.11 1.74 -25.05
C GLU A 816 -9.40 1.59 -23.69
N LYS A 817 -8.74 2.64 -23.19
CA LYS A 817 -8.19 2.67 -21.81
C LYS A 817 -9.28 2.43 -20.76
N ARG A 818 -10.46 3.04 -20.91
CA ARG A 818 -11.61 2.80 -20.00
C ARG A 818 -12.17 1.38 -20.10
N LEU A 819 -12.21 0.79 -21.30
CA LEU A 819 -12.61 -0.61 -21.48
C LEU A 819 -11.60 -1.59 -20.87
N ILE A 820 -10.30 -1.31 -20.92
CA ILE A 820 -9.27 -2.08 -20.21
C ILE A 820 -9.51 -2.04 -18.69
N GLN A 821 -9.78 -0.86 -18.12
CA GLN A 821 -10.13 -0.72 -16.70
C GLN A 821 -11.36 -1.55 -16.32
N LEU A 822 -12.43 -1.51 -17.14
CA LEU A 822 -13.62 -2.35 -16.94
C LEU A 822 -13.34 -3.84 -17.12
N LYS A 823 -12.42 -4.24 -18.02
CA LYS A 823 -11.98 -5.64 -18.19
C LYS A 823 -11.27 -6.17 -16.96
N PHE A 824 -10.39 -5.39 -16.32
CA PHE A 824 -9.72 -5.81 -15.08
C PHE A 824 -10.76 -6.09 -13.98
N LEU A 825 -11.71 -5.18 -13.74
CA LEU A 825 -12.82 -5.41 -12.80
C LEU A 825 -13.70 -6.62 -13.20
N ALA A 826 -13.97 -6.81 -14.48
CA ALA A 826 -14.78 -7.93 -14.98
C ALA A 826 -14.06 -9.29 -14.90
N ASN A 827 -12.73 -9.29 -14.90
CA ASN A 827 -11.88 -10.48 -14.94
C ASN A 827 -11.18 -10.77 -13.62
N SER A 828 -11.31 -9.89 -12.62
CA SER A 828 -10.71 -10.02 -11.29
C SER A 828 -11.08 -11.32 -10.58
N ASP A 829 -10.14 -11.84 -9.80
CA ASP A 829 -10.34 -12.92 -8.83
C ASP A 829 -10.75 -12.36 -7.45
N LEU A 830 -11.26 -11.13 -7.43
CA LEU A 830 -11.82 -10.44 -6.27
C LEU A 830 -13.35 -10.48 -6.30
N PHE A 831 -13.94 -10.35 -5.12
CA PHE A 831 -15.37 -10.16 -4.88
C PHE A 831 -15.57 -8.87 -4.08
N TRP A 832 -16.44 -7.99 -4.56
CA TRP A 832 -16.67 -6.67 -3.96
C TRP A 832 -17.81 -6.76 -2.94
N ASP A 833 -17.50 -6.60 -1.66
CA ASP A 833 -18.47 -6.72 -0.58
C ASP A 833 -18.59 -5.40 0.18
N PRO A 834 -19.79 -4.83 0.34
CA PRO A 834 -19.93 -3.56 1.03
C PRO A 834 -19.77 -3.72 2.55
N ILE A 835 -19.12 -2.75 3.18
CA ILE A 835 -19.07 -2.57 4.62
C ILE A 835 -20.49 -2.23 5.10
N THR A 836 -20.94 -2.91 6.14
CA THR A 836 -22.29 -2.77 6.71
C THR A 836 -22.31 -2.37 8.17
N LYS A 837 -21.15 -2.42 8.83
CA LYS A 837 -20.99 -1.89 10.18
C LYS A 837 -19.54 -1.52 10.46
N ILE A 838 -19.34 -0.39 11.10
CA ILE A 838 -18.04 0.02 11.68
C ILE A 838 -18.23 0.22 13.18
N LYS A 839 -17.27 -0.20 14.01
CA LYS A 839 -17.28 0.07 15.46
C LYS A 839 -15.88 0.43 15.95
N LYS A 840 -15.78 1.43 16.82
CA LYS A 840 -14.60 1.58 17.69
C LYS A 840 -14.68 0.54 18.81
N ILE A 841 -13.57 -0.12 19.11
CA ILE A 841 -13.45 -1.14 20.17
C ILE A 841 -12.25 -0.83 21.06
N GLU A 842 -12.38 -1.07 22.36
CA GLU A 842 -11.24 -1.02 23.28
C GLU A 842 -10.29 -2.19 23.00
N ASN A 843 -9.00 -1.90 22.96
CA ASN A 843 -7.96 -2.91 22.84
C ASN A 843 -7.49 -3.37 24.22
N ARG A 844 -7.15 -4.66 24.34
CA ARG A 844 -6.68 -5.31 25.58
C ARG A 844 -5.40 -6.12 25.38
N ASP A 845 -4.94 -6.23 24.15
CA ASP A 845 -3.70 -6.91 23.80
C ASP A 845 -2.53 -5.93 24.00
N GLU A 846 -1.36 -6.44 24.39
CA GLU A 846 -0.16 -5.62 24.66
C GLU A 846 0.48 -5.11 23.36
N TYR A 847 0.41 -5.91 22.29
CA TYR A 847 0.96 -5.63 20.98
C TYR A 847 -0.09 -5.73 19.87
N VAL A 848 0.11 -4.93 18.82
CA VAL A 848 -0.48 -5.10 17.50
C VAL A 848 0.61 -5.54 16.52
N TYR A 849 0.21 -6.19 15.44
CA TYR A 849 1.12 -6.99 14.61
C TYR A 849 0.99 -6.62 13.13
N ASP A 850 2.07 -6.76 12.38
CA ASP A 850 2.15 -6.38 10.96
C ASP A 850 3.02 -7.35 10.15
N LEU A 851 2.78 -7.43 8.85
CA LEU A 851 3.54 -8.23 7.89
C LEU A 851 3.87 -7.35 6.67
N THR A 852 5.17 -7.14 6.42
CA THR A 852 5.64 -6.49 5.19
C THR A 852 5.75 -7.54 4.09
N VAL A 853 5.18 -7.22 2.92
CA VAL A 853 4.94 -8.14 1.81
C VAL A 853 5.23 -7.39 0.51
N ASP A 854 5.75 -8.10 -0.50
CA ASP A 854 6.18 -7.55 -1.81
C ASP A 854 5.25 -6.45 -2.36
N ASN A 855 3.93 -6.72 -2.44
CA ASN A 855 2.93 -5.81 -3.00
C ASN A 855 2.14 -5.03 -1.93
N GLU A 856 2.67 -4.96 -0.71
CA GLU A 856 2.09 -4.29 0.47
C GLU A 856 0.70 -4.79 0.93
N VAL A 857 0.15 -5.83 0.28
CA VAL A 857 -1.20 -6.34 0.52
C VAL A 857 -1.18 -7.78 1.02
N PHE A 858 -2.03 -8.13 1.98
CA PHE A 858 -2.22 -9.52 2.42
C PHE A 858 -3.64 -9.83 2.91
N LEU A 859 -4.02 -11.10 2.87
CA LEU A 859 -5.33 -11.60 3.29
C LEU A 859 -5.36 -11.92 4.79
N ALA A 860 -6.07 -11.10 5.56
CA ALA A 860 -6.21 -11.20 7.01
C ALA A 860 -7.67 -11.10 7.47
N GLY A 861 -7.93 -11.40 8.74
CA GLY A 861 -9.23 -11.18 9.38
C GLY A 861 -10.21 -12.33 9.27
N GLN A 862 -11.22 -12.35 10.13
CA GLN A 862 -12.26 -13.39 10.16
C GLN A 862 -12.98 -13.49 8.79
N ALA A 863 -12.88 -14.67 8.19
CA ALA A 863 -13.31 -15.02 6.83
C ALA A 863 -12.61 -14.27 5.66
N GLY A 864 -11.53 -13.53 5.91
CA GLY A 864 -10.57 -12.99 4.94
C GLY A 864 -10.95 -11.67 4.23
N LEU A 865 -10.09 -10.66 4.37
CA LEU A 865 -10.14 -9.31 3.76
C LEU A 865 -8.69 -8.82 3.45
N PHE A 866 -8.50 -7.91 2.48
CA PHE A 866 -7.17 -7.40 2.08
C PHE A 866 -6.83 -5.98 2.64
N VAL A 867 -5.57 -5.74 2.98
CA VAL A 867 -5.01 -4.53 3.68
C VAL A 867 -3.80 -3.88 2.94
N HIS A 868 -3.23 -2.71 3.33
CA HIS A 868 -2.14 -2.01 2.59
C HIS A 868 -1.12 -1.20 3.45
N ASN A 869 0.07 -0.86 2.89
CA ASN A 869 1.16 -0.11 3.55
C ASN A 869 1.48 1.35 3.01
N SER A 870 2.68 1.69 2.49
CA SER A 870 3.31 3.05 2.34
C SER A 870 3.15 3.80 0.97
N TYR A 871 3.71 5.04 0.81
CA TYR A 871 3.50 5.86 -0.43
C TYR A 871 4.35 7.14 -0.75
N ALA A 872 4.80 7.95 0.22
CA ALA A 872 4.88 9.43 0.04
C ALA A 872 6.03 10.03 -0.82
N ILE A 873 7.30 9.81 -0.50
CA ILE A 873 8.44 10.59 -1.08
C ILE A 873 8.68 10.28 -2.56
N LYS A 874 8.50 9.03 -2.96
CA LYS A 874 8.72 8.56 -4.33
C LYS A 874 7.87 9.34 -5.35
N LEU A 875 6.71 9.83 -4.91
CA LEU A 875 5.83 10.72 -5.66
C LEU A 875 6.44 12.12 -5.92
N GLU A 876 7.12 12.70 -4.93
CA GLU A 876 7.81 14.00 -5.09
C GLU A 876 8.97 13.87 -6.08
N VAL A 877 9.76 12.80 -5.96
CA VAL A 877 10.86 12.49 -6.89
C VAL A 877 10.34 12.42 -8.32
N LEU A 878 9.30 11.62 -8.57
CA LEU A 878 8.71 11.49 -9.89
C LEU A 878 8.23 12.83 -10.46
N ARG A 879 7.49 13.61 -9.66
CA ARG A 879 6.99 14.93 -10.10
C ARG A 879 8.11 15.92 -10.37
N SER A 880 9.19 15.88 -9.59
CA SER A 880 10.38 16.73 -9.78
C SER A 880 11.08 16.44 -11.11
N LEU A 881 11.17 15.17 -11.49
CA LEU A 881 11.70 14.74 -12.79
C LEU A 881 10.82 15.24 -13.94
N MET A 882 9.48 15.18 -13.80
CA MET A 882 8.54 15.66 -14.82
C MET A 882 8.68 17.16 -15.13
N VAL A 883 9.14 17.98 -14.18
CA VAL A 883 9.41 19.42 -14.37
C VAL A 883 10.87 19.73 -14.72
N GLY A 884 11.67 18.72 -15.10
CA GLY A 884 13.03 18.90 -15.60
C GLY A 884 14.11 19.11 -14.52
N THR A 885 13.83 18.77 -13.26
CA THR A 885 14.83 18.77 -12.18
C THR A 885 15.62 17.45 -12.22
N ASP A 886 16.93 17.47 -11.98
CA ASP A 886 17.69 16.24 -11.73
C ASP A 886 17.48 15.79 -10.28
N VAL A 887 17.30 14.50 -10.04
CA VAL A 887 17.22 13.94 -8.69
C VAL A 887 18.37 12.96 -8.47
N ILE A 888 19.02 13.09 -7.33
CA ILE A 888 20.11 12.23 -6.88
C ILE A 888 19.65 11.63 -5.56
N ILE A 889 19.70 10.31 -5.40
CA ILE A 889 19.18 9.62 -4.21
C ILE A 889 20.30 8.82 -3.57
N ILE A 890 20.37 8.84 -2.24
CA ILE A 890 21.16 7.90 -1.44
C ILE A 890 20.16 6.97 -0.75
N ASP A 891 20.24 5.68 -1.08
CA ASP A 891 19.26 4.64 -0.79
C ASP A 891 19.91 3.52 0.06
N PRO A 892 19.67 3.49 1.39
CA PRO A 892 20.21 2.45 2.27
C PRO A 892 19.40 1.15 2.23
N GLU A 893 18.16 1.16 1.73
CA GLU A 893 17.24 0.01 1.85
C GLU A 893 16.84 -0.61 0.49
N ARG A 894 17.23 0.01 -0.63
CA ARG A 894 16.89 -0.34 -2.02
C ARG A 894 15.45 0.00 -2.41
N GLU A 895 14.86 0.99 -1.74
CA GLU A 895 13.47 1.42 -1.96
C GLU A 895 13.26 2.16 -3.31
N TYR A 896 14.30 2.75 -3.90
CA TYR A 896 14.18 3.58 -5.12
C TYR A 896 14.67 2.89 -6.39
N LYS A 897 15.13 1.62 -6.31
CA LYS A 897 15.60 0.86 -7.49
C LYS A 897 14.55 0.82 -8.60
N TYR A 898 13.30 0.54 -8.26
CA TYR A 898 12.24 0.49 -9.25
C TYR A 898 11.98 1.83 -9.94
N LEU A 899 11.83 2.89 -9.15
CA LEU A 899 11.60 4.24 -9.68
C LEU A 899 12.74 4.66 -10.62
N SER A 900 13.99 4.33 -10.28
CA SER A 900 15.15 4.48 -11.16
C SER A 900 14.94 3.78 -12.49
N ASP A 901 14.65 2.48 -12.49
CA ASP A 901 14.49 1.69 -13.72
C ASP A 901 13.23 2.07 -14.54
N ALA A 902 12.20 2.58 -13.87
CA ALA A 902 10.95 3.01 -14.48
C ALA A 902 11.09 4.28 -15.32
N VAL A 903 11.87 5.26 -14.84
CA VAL A 903 12.13 6.54 -15.54
C VAL A 903 13.41 6.52 -16.39
N GLY A 904 14.17 5.42 -16.39
CA GLY A 904 15.44 5.29 -17.10
C GLY A 904 16.64 5.91 -16.39
N GLY A 905 16.55 6.10 -15.07
CA GLY A 905 17.61 6.59 -14.19
C GLY A 905 18.76 5.58 -13.97
N THR A 906 19.90 6.09 -13.54
CA THR A 906 21.13 5.32 -13.28
C THR A 906 21.15 4.84 -11.82
N TYR A 907 21.24 3.53 -11.59
CA TYR A 907 21.36 2.95 -10.25
C TYR A 907 22.78 2.39 -10.04
N ILE A 908 23.50 2.93 -9.05
CA ILE A 908 24.90 2.62 -8.73
C ILE A 908 24.94 1.91 -7.37
N ASN A 909 25.44 0.67 -7.33
CA ASN A 909 25.62 -0.04 -6.07
C ASN A 909 27.02 0.20 -5.51
N ILE A 910 27.12 0.70 -4.28
CA ILE A 910 28.38 0.91 -3.56
C ILE A 910 28.50 -0.16 -2.49
N SER A 911 29.34 -1.16 -2.76
CA SER A 911 29.64 -2.27 -1.85
C SER A 911 31.08 -2.72 -2.01
N LEU A 912 31.58 -3.53 -1.06
CA LEU A 912 32.94 -4.09 -1.13
C LEU A 912 33.19 -4.83 -2.45
N GLY A 913 32.24 -5.65 -2.89
CA GLY A 913 32.32 -6.46 -4.12
C GLY A 913 31.88 -5.77 -5.42
N SER A 914 31.27 -4.58 -5.36
CA SER A 914 30.81 -3.87 -6.57
C SER A 914 31.98 -3.49 -7.50
N GLU A 915 31.73 -3.36 -8.80
CA GLU A 915 32.69 -2.75 -9.73
C GLU A 915 32.68 -1.21 -9.64
N SER A 916 31.56 -0.61 -9.24
CA SER A 916 31.44 0.84 -9.04
C SER A 916 32.20 1.29 -7.80
N LYS A 917 33.14 2.22 -7.99
CA LYS A 917 34.01 2.79 -6.95
C LYS A 917 34.05 4.31 -7.06
N ILE A 918 34.22 4.94 -5.91
CA ILE A 918 34.41 6.37 -5.76
C ILE A 918 35.69 6.56 -4.96
N ASN A 919 36.68 7.23 -5.55
CA ASN A 919 37.93 7.55 -4.86
C ASN A 919 37.71 8.77 -3.95
N PRO A 920 37.97 8.69 -2.63
CA PRO A 920 37.91 9.85 -1.75
C PRO A 920 38.84 11.01 -2.16
N PHE A 921 39.95 10.70 -2.83
CA PHE A 921 40.96 11.67 -3.27
C PHE A 921 40.61 12.42 -4.56
N ASP A 922 39.48 12.09 -5.19
CA ASP A 922 39.10 12.68 -6.48
C ASP A 922 38.86 14.19 -6.38
N LEU A 923 39.27 14.93 -7.42
CA LEU A 923 39.24 16.38 -7.46
C LEU A 923 38.15 16.87 -8.42
N PRO A 924 37.40 17.94 -8.08
CA PRO A 924 36.36 18.47 -8.95
C PRO A 924 36.97 19.01 -10.25
N ARG A 925 36.51 18.49 -11.39
CA ARG A 925 36.96 18.87 -12.74
C ARG A 925 36.01 19.93 -13.32
N PRO A 926 36.40 21.22 -13.40
CA PRO A 926 35.54 22.29 -13.91
C PRO A 926 35.38 22.20 -15.43
N LYS A 927 34.17 22.46 -15.96
CA LYS A 927 33.85 22.43 -17.40
C LYS A 927 33.71 23.82 -18.05
N GLY A 928 34.44 24.84 -17.57
CA GLY A 928 34.33 26.21 -18.08
C GLY A 928 35.61 27.04 -17.97
N GLU A 929 35.67 28.14 -18.74
CA GLU A 929 36.81 29.06 -18.87
C GLU A 929 37.01 29.99 -17.66
N GLY A 930 37.11 29.43 -16.46
CA GLY A 930 37.47 30.17 -15.24
C GLY A 930 38.85 29.76 -14.73
N GLU A 931 39.65 30.73 -14.25
CA GLU A 931 40.89 30.42 -13.52
C GLU A 931 40.55 29.67 -12.23
N VAL A 932 40.81 28.36 -12.20
CA VAL A 932 40.56 27.52 -11.04
C VAL A 932 41.84 27.36 -10.24
N ASN A 933 41.88 27.92 -9.03
CA ASN A 933 43.02 27.76 -8.13
C ASN A 933 43.10 26.33 -7.60
N VAL A 934 43.88 25.48 -8.28
CA VAL A 934 44.16 24.09 -7.92
C VAL A 934 44.62 23.96 -6.46
N THR A 935 45.39 24.94 -5.96
CA THR A 935 45.87 24.98 -4.56
C THR A 935 44.72 24.99 -3.54
N ASP A 936 43.65 25.75 -3.82
CA ASP A 936 42.50 25.86 -2.91
C ASP A 936 41.57 24.65 -3.03
N LEU A 937 41.51 24.02 -4.21
CA LEU A 937 40.85 22.72 -4.37
C LEU A 937 41.53 21.66 -3.51
N ILE A 938 42.85 21.49 -3.63
CA ILE A 938 43.63 20.53 -2.83
C ILE A 938 43.40 20.77 -1.33
N ARG A 939 43.55 22.00 -0.84
CA ARG A 939 43.26 22.35 0.56
C ARG A 939 41.84 21.94 1.00
N SER A 940 40.84 22.20 0.16
CA SER A 940 39.46 21.83 0.48
C SER A 940 39.24 20.31 0.52
N THR A 941 39.91 19.55 -0.35
CA THR A 941 39.83 18.09 -0.38
C THR A 941 40.60 17.47 0.78
N VAL A 942 41.77 17.99 1.16
CA VAL A 942 42.54 17.54 2.35
C VAL A 942 41.70 17.67 3.63
N ILE A 943 40.96 18.76 3.80
CA ILE A 943 40.04 18.93 4.94
C ILE A 943 38.94 17.85 4.95
N THR A 944 38.32 17.57 3.80
CA THR A 944 37.29 16.53 3.67
C THR A 944 37.85 15.12 3.88
N LEU A 945 39.05 14.83 3.36
CA LEU A 945 39.77 13.58 3.56
C LEU A 945 40.12 13.37 5.04
N LYS A 946 40.59 14.40 5.75
CA LYS A 946 40.82 14.32 7.21
C LYS A 946 39.53 14.03 7.98
N GLY A 947 38.39 14.57 7.54
CA GLY A 947 37.07 14.22 8.07
C GLY A 947 36.72 12.73 7.88
N LEU A 948 36.88 12.20 6.67
CA LEU A 948 36.66 10.78 6.37
C LEU A 948 37.61 9.87 7.15
N LEU A 949 38.91 10.22 7.20
CA LEU A 949 39.94 9.43 7.89
C LEU A 949 39.67 9.33 9.41
N LYS A 950 39.12 10.37 10.06
CA LYS A 950 38.70 10.27 11.46
C LYS A 950 37.57 9.26 11.67
N ILE A 951 36.62 9.17 10.73
CA ILE A 951 35.57 8.15 10.78
C ILE A 951 36.22 6.76 10.59
N MET A 952 37.11 6.60 9.61
CA MET A 952 37.79 5.32 9.30
C MET A 952 38.69 4.79 10.42
N ILE A 953 39.63 5.61 10.90
CA ILE A 953 40.78 5.21 11.74
C ILE A 953 41.03 6.14 12.93
N GLY A 954 40.11 7.05 13.27
CA GLY A 954 40.21 7.90 14.46
C GLY A 954 40.00 7.09 15.74
N ILE A 955 40.71 7.46 16.81
CA ILE A 955 40.63 6.80 18.12
C ILE A 955 39.46 7.40 18.90
N PRO A 956 38.49 6.61 19.41
CA PRO A 956 37.39 7.12 20.20
C PRO A 956 37.88 7.64 21.57
N ASP A 957 37.40 8.82 21.96
CA ASP A 957 37.59 9.34 23.32
C ASP A 957 36.60 8.71 24.33
N GLN A 958 36.64 9.18 25.59
CA GLN A 958 35.77 8.67 26.66
C GLN A 958 34.26 8.89 26.40
N GLN A 959 33.90 9.70 25.41
CA GLN A 959 32.53 9.99 24.99
C GLN A 959 32.18 9.29 23.66
N GLY A 960 33.09 8.44 23.15
CA GLY A 960 32.93 7.71 21.89
C GLY A 960 33.29 8.52 20.64
N VAL A 961 33.74 9.77 20.78
CA VAL A 961 34.03 10.64 19.63
C VAL A 961 35.40 10.28 19.05
N ARG A 962 35.43 9.81 17.79
CA ARG A 962 36.69 9.48 17.10
C ARG A 962 37.51 10.73 16.79
N ARG A 963 38.77 10.77 17.24
CA ARG A 963 39.70 11.89 17.08
C ARG A 963 41.11 11.42 16.72
N PHE A 964 41.93 12.35 16.27
CA PHE A 964 43.38 12.20 16.15
C PHE A 964 44.08 13.06 17.19
N THR A 965 45.25 12.62 17.65
CA THR A 965 46.16 13.49 18.41
C THR A 965 46.65 14.66 17.54
N PRO A 966 47.08 15.80 18.12
CA PRO A 966 47.62 16.92 17.35
C PRO A 966 48.82 16.53 16.46
N THR A 967 49.61 15.55 16.91
CA THR A 967 50.71 14.96 16.18
C THR A 967 50.26 14.15 14.97
N GLU A 968 49.27 13.26 15.12
CA GLU A 968 48.68 12.52 13.99
C GLU A 968 47.99 13.46 13.00
N ASP A 969 47.22 14.45 13.46
CA ASP A 969 46.49 15.37 12.59
C ASP A 969 47.44 16.24 11.72
N SER A 970 48.59 16.64 12.28
CA SER A 970 49.67 17.34 11.56
C SER A 970 50.47 16.42 10.63
N LEU A 971 50.62 15.14 10.97
CA LEU A 971 51.28 14.15 10.11
C LEU A 971 50.41 13.80 8.90
N LEU A 972 49.10 13.57 9.12
CA LEU A 972 48.12 13.37 8.05
C LEU A 972 48.02 14.58 7.09
N ASP A 973 48.07 15.81 7.61
CA ASP A 973 48.02 17.03 6.79
C ASP A 973 49.16 17.07 5.78
N ARG A 974 50.39 16.80 6.25
CA ARG A 974 51.60 16.72 5.40
C ARG A 974 51.52 15.53 4.44
N ALA A 975 51.15 14.35 4.94
CA ALA A 975 51.08 13.13 4.14
C ALA A 975 50.10 13.27 2.96
N LEU A 976 48.91 13.83 3.19
CA LEU A 976 47.90 14.06 2.16
C LEU A 976 48.38 15.07 1.09
N LEU A 977 49.06 16.15 1.49
CA LEU A 977 49.64 17.11 0.55
C LEU A 977 50.77 16.49 -0.29
N GLU A 978 51.63 15.69 0.32
CA GLU A 978 52.69 14.97 -0.39
C GLU A 978 52.15 13.89 -1.33
N CYS A 979 51.02 13.24 -1.01
CA CYS A 979 50.36 12.30 -1.92
C CYS A 979 49.96 12.95 -3.24
N TYR A 980 49.33 14.13 -3.20
CA TYR A 980 48.99 14.89 -4.42
C TYR A 980 50.25 15.35 -5.16
N ALA A 981 51.28 15.82 -4.44
CA ALA A 981 52.54 16.24 -5.06
C ALA A 981 53.27 15.08 -5.77
N LYS A 982 53.26 13.86 -5.21
CA LYS A 982 53.84 12.65 -5.83
C LYS A 982 53.14 12.21 -7.13
N LYS A 983 51.93 12.69 -7.39
CA LYS A 983 51.19 12.45 -8.65
C LYS A 983 51.27 13.66 -9.61
N ASP A 984 52.22 14.57 -9.42
CA ASP A 984 52.37 15.82 -10.19
C ASP A 984 51.15 16.78 -10.12
N ILE A 985 50.33 16.67 -9.07
CA ILE A 985 49.17 17.55 -8.84
C ILE A 985 49.60 18.78 -8.02
N GLY A 986 50.00 19.84 -8.74
CA GLY A 986 50.44 21.12 -8.17
C GLY A 986 49.75 22.35 -8.79
N PRO A 987 50.20 23.57 -8.43
CA PRO A 987 49.67 24.82 -8.99
C PRO A 987 49.80 24.87 -10.52
N GLY A 988 48.70 25.20 -11.22
CA GLY A 988 48.68 25.28 -12.69
C GLY A 988 48.54 23.94 -13.42
N CYS A 989 48.36 22.83 -12.71
CA CYS A 989 48.19 21.49 -13.29
C CYS A 989 46.82 21.32 -13.99
N ASP A 990 46.80 20.66 -15.15
CA ASP A 990 45.58 20.29 -15.88
C ASP A 990 44.99 18.99 -15.31
N LEU A 991 44.01 19.14 -14.40
CA LEU A 991 43.31 18.05 -13.70
C LEU A 991 42.61 17.03 -14.63
N ASN A 992 42.52 17.28 -15.94
CA ASN A 992 41.97 16.31 -16.89
C ASN A 992 42.99 15.27 -17.37
N LYS A 993 44.29 15.52 -17.17
CA LYS A 993 45.39 14.70 -17.71
C LYS A 993 46.19 13.93 -16.65
N VAL A 994 45.84 14.08 -15.37
CA VAL A 994 46.62 13.56 -14.24
C VAL A 994 45.81 12.58 -13.41
N GLU A 995 46.49 11.54 -12.91
CA GLU A 995 45.90 10.51 -12.06
C GLU A 995 45.90 10.94 -10.59
N VAL A 996 44.76 10.79 -9.90
CA VAL A 996 44.63 11.16 -8.49
C VAL A 996 45.17 10.06 -7.56
N PRO A 997 45.69 10.40 -6.36
CA PRO A 997 46.17 9.40 -5.39
C PRO A 997 45.07 8.44 -4.91
N THR A 998 45.48 7.35 -4.28
CA THR A 998 44.62 6.33 -3.64
C THR A 998 44.94 6.19 -2.16
N LEU A 999 44.17 5.38 -1.41
CA LEU A 999 44.48 5.08 -0.01
C LEU A 999 45.80 4.30 0.13
N SER A 1000 46.18 3.46 -0.83
CA SER A 1000 47.48 2.79 -0.86
C SER A 1000 48.64 3.80 -1.00
N ASP A 1001 48.52 4.81 -1.86
CA ASP A 1001 49.55 5.87 -1.97
C ASP A 1001 49.75 6.62 -0.64
N LEU A 1002 48.67 6.80 0.13
CA LEU A 1002 48.73 7.40 1.47
C LEU A 1002 49.32 6.45 2.52
N GLN A 1003 48.95 5.17 2.52
CA GLN A 1003 49.49 4.16 3.44
C GLN A 1003 51.01 4.03 3.27
N GLU A 1004 51.50 3.84 2.04
CA GLU A 1004 52.93 3.71 1.74
C GLU A 1004 53.71 4.95 2.19
N LEU A 1005 53.14 6.14 1.99
CA LEU A 1005 53.76 7.39 2.42
C LEU A 1005 53.81 7.52 3.95
N LEU A 1006 52.73 7.15 4.65
CA LEU A 1006 52.68 7.18 6.12
C LEU A 1006 53.64 6.16 6.76
N GLU A 1007 53.80 4.97 6.19
CA GLU A 1007 54.79 3.99 6.66
C GLU A 1007 56.24 4.48 6.48
N GLY A 1008 56.51 5.29 5.46
CA GLY A 1008 57.80 5.94 5.25
C GLY A 1008 58.06 7.19 6.10
N MET A 1009 57.04 7.75 6.77
CA MET A 1009 57.16 8.94 7.61
C MET A 1009 57.56 8.62 9.05
N GLU A 1010 58.48 9.40 9.62
CA GLU A 1010 58.82 9.31 11.04
C GLU A 1010 57.59 9.61 11.91
N GLY A 1011 57.14 8.61 12.68
CA GLY A 1011 55.93 8.65 13.49
C GLY A 1011 54.62 8.28 12.77
N GLY A 1012 54.65 7.98 11.47
CA GLY A 1012 53.45 7.65 10.68
C GLY A 1012 53.03 6.17 10.67
N ALA A 1013 53.90 5.27 11.13
CA ALA A 1013 53.71 3.82 11.02
C ALA A 1013 52.39 3.28 11.63
N ASP A 1014 51.95 3.81 12.77
CA ASP A 1014 50.67 3.40 13.38
C ASP A 1014 49.47 3.78 12.51
N LEU A 1015 49.49 4.99 11.92
CA LEU A 1015 48.44 5.42 10.98
C LEU A 1015 48.40 4.54 9.72
N GLY A 1016 49.59 4.17 9.19
CA GLY A 1016 49.72 3.22 8.08
C GLY A 1016 49.12 1.85 8.41
N GLU A 1017 49.47 1.29 9.57
CA GLU A 1017 48.95 -0.01 10.02
C GLU A 1017 47.43 0.01 10.20
N ARG A 1018 46.85 1.08 10.78
CA ARG A 1018 45.39 1.25 10.88
C ARG A 1018 44.71 1.37 9.51
N LEU A 1019 45.39 1.95 8.51
CA LEU A 1019 44.90 2.03 7.13
C LEU A 1019 44.92 0.69 6.39
N LYS A 1020 45.77 -0.28 6.76
CA LYS A 1020 45.83 -1.59 6.09
C LYS A 1020 44.47 -2.30 6.01
N LYS A 1021 43.60 -2.12 7.01
CA LYS A 1021 42.20 -2.63 6.99
C LYS A 1021 41.45 -2.21 5.72
N TYR A 1022 41.74 -1.02 5.19
CA TYR A 1022 41.09 -0.37 4.05
C TYR A 1022 41.92 -0.35 2.74
N THR A 1023 43.16 -0.85 2.74
CA THR A 1023 43.99 -0.94 1.52
C THR A 1023 44.20 -2.40 1.08
N GLU A 1024 44.59 -3.28 2.01
CA GLU A 1024 44.89 -4.70 1.78
C GLU A 1024 43.94 -5.65 2.52
N GLY A 1025 43.32 -5.18 3.61
CA GLY A 1025 42.46 -5.95 4.50
C GLY A 1025 41.02 -6.11 4.01
N THR A 1026 40.13 -6.49 4.94
CA THR A 1026 38.73 -6.83 4.65
C THR A 1026 37.91 -5.70 4.01
N PHE A 1027 38.31 -4.43 4.20
CA PHE A 1027 37.60 -3.26 3.67
C PHE A 1027 38.29 -2.64 2.43
N SER A 1028 39.37 -3.24 1.93
CA SER A 1028 40.12 -2.84 0.73
C SER A 1028 39.23 -2.54 -0.49
N GLY A 1029 38.17 -3.31 -0.66
CA GLY A 1029 37.23 -3.16 -1.77
C GLY A 1029 36.44 -1.85 -1.78
N LEU A 1030 36.35 -1.08 -0.69
CA LEU A 1030 35.41 0.05 -0.64
C LEU A 1030 35.91 1.32 -1.35
N LEU A 1031 37.11 1.79 -0.99
CA LEU A 1031 37.57 3.16 -1.27
C LEU A 1031 38.92 3.22 -2.01
N ASN A 1032 39.66 2.11 -2.11
CA ASN A 1032 41.04 2.08 -2.58
C ASN A 1032 41.16 1.83 -4.10
N ARG A 1033 40.38 2.53 -4.93
CA ARG A 1033 40.42 2.44 -6.41
C ARG A 1033 40.04 3.79 -7.05
N PRO A 1034 40.47 4.06 -8.30
CA PRO A 1034 40.01 5.23 -9.05
C PRO A 1034 38.48 5.30 -9.19
N THR A 1035 37.93 6.52 -9.22
CA THR A 1035 36.49 6.74 -9.48
C THR A 1035 36.13 6.28 -10.88
N ASN A 1036 35.08 5.46 -11.01
CA ASN A 1036 34.56 4.99 -12.30
C ASN A 1036 33.04 5.17 -12.45
N VAL A 1037 32.46 6.06 -11.63
CA VAL A 1037 31.04 6.39 -11.61
C VAL A 1037 30.79 7.70 -12.37
N GLU A 1038 29.64 7.79 -13.04
CA GLU A 1038 29.16 8.99 -13.74
C GLU A 1038 27.75 9.39 -13.29
N MET A 1039 27.44 10.70 -13.36
CA MET A 1039 26.14 11.28 -12.99
C MET A 1039 25.42 11.94 -14.17
N ASN A 1040 25.56 11.40 -15.38
CA ASN A 1040 25.08 11.99 -16.63
C ASN A 1040 23.55 11.83 -16.87
N ASN A 1041 22.79 11.38 -15.87
CA ASN A 1041 21.37 11.02 -15.99
C ASN A 1041 20.49 11.90 -15.09
N GLN A 1042 19.21 12.07 -15.45
CA GLN A 1042 18.28 12.93 -14.72
C GLN A 1042 17.89 12.34 -13.35
N LEU A 1043 17.85 11.00 -13.21
CA LEU A 1043 17.78 10.32 -11.92
C LEU A 1043 19.03 9.49 -11.71
N VAL A 1044 19.70 9.66 -10.56
CA VAL A 1044 20.89 8.89 -10.15
C VAL A 1044 20.71 8.38 -8.72
N THR A 1045 20.64 7.07 -8.52
CA THR A 1045 20.43 6.44 -7.20
C THR A 1045 21.70 5.70 -6.76
N PHE A 1046 22.29 6.10 -5.64
CA PHE A 1046 23.40 5.44 -4.98
C PHE A 1046 22.88 4.51 -3.89
N SER A 1047 23.18 3.22 -4.01
CA SER A 1047 22.76 2.18 -3.09
C SER A 1047 23.88 1.80 -2.13
N VAL A 1048 23.60 1.88 -0.82
CA VAL A 1048 24.51 1.48 0.26
C VAL A 1048 24.00 0.29 1.08
N ARG A 1049 22.92 -0.35 0.63
CA ARG A 1049 22.28 -1.51 1.28
C ARG A 1049 23.22 -2.68 1.53
N ASP A 1050 24.08 -2.99 0.55
CA ASP A 1050 24.99 -4.14 0.60
C ASP A 1050 26.28 -3.85 1.41
N LEU A 1051 26.20 -2.89 2.35
CA LEU A 1051 27.25 -2.55 3.32
C LEU A 1051 26.79 -2.82 4.75
N GLU A 1052 27.72 -3.33 5.55
CA GLU A 1052 27.60 -3.43 7.01
C GLU A 1052 27.46 -2.04 7.63
N ASP A 1053 26.79 -1.96 8.78
CA ASP A 1053 26.44 -0.69 9.43
C ASP A 1053 27.67 0.18 9.77
N GLU A 1054 28.82 -0.42 10.15
CA GLU A 1054 30.07 0.32 10.38
C GLU A 1054 30.55 1.05 9.10
N LEU A 1055 30.27 0.49 7.91
CA LEU A 1055 30.72 1.02 6.62
C LEU A 1055 29.79 2.08 6.03
N ARG A 1056 28.49 2.08 6.37
CA ARG A 1056 27.50 2.99 5.76
C ARG A 1056 27.84 4.47 5.93
N PRO A 1057 28.19 5.00 7.13
CA PRO A 1057 28.53 6.41 7.28
C PRO A 1057 29.71 6.85 6.40
N MET A 1058 30.73 6.01 6.24
CA MET A 1058 31.91 6.29 5.40
C MET A 1058 31.58 6.28 3.90
N ALA A 1059 30.77 5.32 3.46
CA ALA A 1059 30.31 5.25 2.08
C ALA A 1059 29.42 6.45 1.73
N ILE A 1060 28.43 6.78 2.57
CA ILE A 1060 27.54 7.93 2.36
C ILE A 1060 28.34 9.24 2.37
N TYR A 1061 29.28 9.42 3.29
CA TYR A 1061 30.17 10.60 3.30
C TYR A 1061 30.94 10.76 1.98
N THR A 1062 31.51 9.66 1.48
CA THR A 1062 32.25 9.63 0.21
C THR A 1062 31.35 9.93 -0.99
N ILE A 1063 30.15 9.34 -1.03
CA ILE A 1063 29.12 9.58 -2.06
C ILE A 1063 28.71 11.06 -2.08
N VAL A 1064 28.39 11.64 -0.92
CA VAL A 1064 27.99 13.05 -0.83
C VAL A 1064 29.14 13.99 -1.22
N ASN A 1065 30.39 13.66 -0.89
CA ASN A 1065 31.55 14.43 -1.35
C ASN A 1065 31.74 14.39 -2.88
N TYR A 1066 31.61 13.21 -3.49
CA TYR A 1066 31.65 13.07 -4.94
C TYR A 1066 30.51 13.85 -5.61
N ILE A 1067 29.27 13.71 -5.13
CA ILE A 1067 28.11 14.49 -5.61
C ILE A 1067 28.39 15.99 -5.49
N TRP A 1068 28.97 16.46 -4.39
CA TRP A 1068 29.30 17.87 -4.19
C TRP A 1068 30.36 18.37 -5.19
N ASN A 1069 31.38 17.56 -5.48
CA ASN A 1069 32.39 17.87 -6.49
C ASN A 1069 31.77 17.96 -7.90
N VAL A 1070 30.85 17.06 -8.24
CA VAL A 1070 30.10 17.09 -9.51
C VAL A 1070 29.20 18.32 -9.60
N VAL A 1071 28.38 18.59 -8.57
CA VAL A 1071 27.44 19.73 -8.52
C VAL A 1071 28.14 21.07 -8.67
N ARG A 1072 29.36 21.21 -8.15
CA ARG A 1072 30.18 22.43 -8.31
C ARG A 1072 30.66 22.67 -9.74
N SER A 1073 30.67 21.65 -10.62
CA SER A 1073 31.18 21.75 -12.00
C SER A 1073 30.17 22.32 -13.00
N GLU A 1074 28.86 22.22 -12.72
CA GLU A 1074 27.78 22.59 -13.63
C GLU A 1074 26.55 23.09 -12.85
N LEU A 1075 26.11 24.32 -13.14
CA LEU A 1075 24.92 24.95 -12.57
C LEU A 1075 23.64 24.40 -13.22
N LYS A 1076 22.88 23.60 -12.47
CA LYS A 1076 21.60 23.01 -12.91
C LYS A 1076 20.69 22.76 -11.71
N LYS A 1077 19.36 22.81 -11.89
CA LYS A 1077 18.38 22.45 -10.83
C LYS A 1077 18.53 20.98 -10.47
N ARG A 1078 19.01 20.68 -9.25
CA ARG A 1078 19.15 19.31 -8.73
C ARG A 1078 18.56 19.18 -7.32
N ILE A 1079 18.04 18.00 -6.99
CA ILE A 1079 17.64 17.61 -5.63
C ILE A 1079 18.50 16.43 -5.20
N LEU A 1080 19.19 16.54 -4.06
CA LEU A 1080 19.83 15.41 -3.38
C LEU A 1080 18.91 14.91 -2.27
N VAL A 1081 18.33 13.73 -2.47
CA VAL A 1081 17.58 12.99 -1.45
C VAL A 1081 18.57 12.11 -0.67
N ILE A 1082 18.59 12.27 0.65
CA ILE A 1082 19.31 11.40 1.58
C ILE A 1082 18.25 10.69 2.41
N ASP A 1083 18.02 9.41 2.12
CA ASP A 1083 17.13 8.58 2.92
C ASP A 1083 17.85 8.02 4.15
N GLU A 1084 17.12 7.84 5.25
CA GLU A 1084 17.64 7.63 6.61
C GLU A 1084 18.87 8.49 6.98
N ALA A 1085 18.70 9.82 6.90
CA ALA A 1085 19.75 10.79 7.16
C ALA A 1085 20.29 10.79 8.61
N TRP A 1086 19.65 10.09 9.56
CA TRP A 1086 20.15 9.94 10.94
C TRP A 1086 21.47 9.17 11.02
N TRP A 1087 21.75 8.24 10.09
CA TRP A 1087 23.06 7.56 9.98
C TRP A 1087 24.24 8.55 9.91
N LEU A 1088 24.02 9.73 9.31
CA LEU A 1088 25.05 10.78 9.20
C LEU A 1088 25.14 11.67 10.44
N MET A 1089 24.16 11.62 11.34
CA MET A 1089 24.14 12.40 12.59
C MET A 1089 24.93 11.73 13.72
N GLN A 1090 25.23 10.42 13.60
CA GLN A 1090 25.99 9.64 14.58
C GLN A 1090 27.46 10.10 14.76
N HIS A 1091 28.06 10.76 13.75
CA HIS A 1091 29.42 11.28 13.84
C HIS A 1091 29.47 12.80 13.61
N GLU A 1092 30.27 13.50 14.41
CA GLU A 1092 30.33 14.96 14.39
C GLU A 1092 30.80 15.51 13.03
N ASP A 1093 31.87 14.94 12.47
CA ASP A 1093 32.43 15.41 11.19
C ASP A 1093 31.51 15.12 9.98
N SER A 1094 30.72 14.02 9.99
CA SER A 1094 29.71 13.77 8.94
C SER A 1094 28.52 14.72 9.07
N ALA A 1095 28.00 14.91 10.29
CA ALA A 1095 26.88 15.82 10.53
C ALA A 1095 27.24 17.27 10.16
N LYS A 1096 28.44 17.70 10.53
CA LYS A 1096 29.03 19.00 10.17
C LYS A 1096 29.24 19.15 8.66
N PHE A 1097 29.62 18.08 7.95
CA PHE A 1097 29.76 18.09 6.50
C PHE A 1097 28.41 18.30 5.80
N ILE A 1098 27.37 17.54 6.18
CA ILE A 1098 26.00 17.71 5.65
C ILE A 1098 25.44 19.09 5.96
N PHE A 1099 25.60 19.59 7.19
CA PHE A 1099 25.20 20.95 7.55
C PHE A 1099 25.92 22.01 6.69
N SER A 1100 27.22 21.80 6.44
CA SER A 1100 28.01 22.68 5.56
C SER A 1100 27.59 22.59 4.09
N LEU A 1101 27.07 21.45 3.64
CA LEU A 1101 26.46 21.29 2.32
C LEU A 1101 25.11 22.06 2.26
N VAL A 1102 24.19 21.80 3.19
CA VAL A 1102 22.86 22.43 3.28
C VAL A 1102 22.94 23.96 3.32
N LYS A 1103 23.98 24.54 3.94
CA LYS A 1103 24.22 26.00 3.93
C LYS A 1103 24.74 26.57 2.60
N ARG A 1104 25.33 25.75 1.72
CA ARG A 1104 26.03 26.20 0.49
C ARG A 1104 25.36 25.74 -0.81
N CYS A 1105 24.63 24.63 -0.80
CA CYS A 1105 23.97 23.99 -1.94
C CYS A 1105 23.15 24.96 -2.81
N ARG A 1106 22.41 25.88 -2.19
CA ARG A 1106 21.57 26.88 -2.89
C ARG A 1106 22.33 27.74 -3.91
N LYS A 1107 23.64 27.96 -3.72
CA LYS A 1107 24.49 28.71 -4.67
C LYS A 1107 24.74 27.95 -5.98
N TYR A 1108 24.46 26.65 -6.00
CA TYR A 1108 24.71 25.73 -7.11
C TYR A 1108 23.42 25.12 -7.68
N TYR A 1109 22.26 25.73 -7.38
CA TYR A 1109 20.92 25.18 -7.70
C TYR A 1109 20.67 23.75 -7.18
N LEU A 1110 21.35 23.37 -6.09
CA LEU A 1110 21.10 22.12 -5.38
C LEU A 1110 20.17 22.36 -4.18
N GLY A 1111 19.07 21.61 -4.10
CA GLY A 1111 18.29 21.41 -2.88
C GLY A 1111 18.65 20.07 -2.22
N VAL A 1112 18.73 20.02 -0.89
CA VAL A 1112 18.93 18.76 -0.14
C VAL A 1112 17.62 18.39 0.55
N THR A 1113 17.14 17.17 0.34
CA THR A 1113 16.00 16.57 1.05
C THR A 1113 16.55 15.51 2.01
N THR A 1114 16.44 15.73 3.32
CA THR A 1114 16.77 14.70 4.32
C THR A 1114 15.49 14.02 4.79
N ILE A 1115 15.45 12.69 4.78
CA ILE A 1115 14.36 11.87 5.30
C ILE A 1115 14.89 11.10 6.51
N THR A 1116 14.09 10.94 7.55
CA THR A 1116 14.48 10.14 8.72
C THR A 1116 13.25 9.59 9.42
N GLN A 1117 13.32 8.33 9.82
CA GLN A 1117 12.30 7.71 10.66
C GLN A 1117 12.57 7.96 12.15
N ASP A 1118 13.84 7.97 12.55
CA ASP A 1118 14.29 8.23 13.92
C ASP A 1118 14.48 9.73 14.20
N VAL A 1119 13.35 10.41 14.40
CA VAL A 1119 13.27 11.86 14.60
C VAL A 1119 14.09 12.35 15.79
N ASN A 1120 14.17 11.56 16.88
CA ASN A 1120 14.92 11.92 18.08
C ASN A 1120 16.43 12.00 17.81
N ASP A 1121 17.02 10.97 17.20
CA ASP A 1121 18.46 10.92 16.90
C ASP A 1121 18.89 12.05 15.97
N PHE A 1122 18.04 12.41 15.00
CA PHE A 1122 18.28 13.57 14.16
C PHE A 1122 18.20 14.90 14.94
N LEU A 1123 17.21 15.08 15.82
CA LEU A 1123 17.00 16.34 16.55
C LEU A 1123 17.86 16.52 17.82
N LEU A 1124 18.39 15.44 18.39
CA LEU A 1124 19.37 15.51 19.48
C LEU A 1124 20.69 16.13 18.98
N SER A 1125 21.09 15.83 17.74
CA SER A 1125 22.26 16.44 17.11
C SER A 1125 22.11 17.97 17.00
N PRO A 1126 23.11 18.77 17.43
CA PRO A 1126 23.10 20.22 17.20
C PRO A 1126 23.13 20.56 15.70
N TYR A 1127 23.79 19.72 14.89
CA TYR A 1127 23.84 19.87 13.44
C TYR A 1127 22.51 19.48 12.77
N GLY A 1128 21.80 18.46 13.27
CA GLY A 1128 20.48 18.09 12.75
C GLY A 1128 19.44 19.19 12.92
N ARG A 1129 19.33 19.80 14.12
CA ARG A 1129 18.53 21.03 14.32
C ARG A 1129 18.96 22.19 13.43
N ALA A 1130 20.27 22.35 13.21
CA ALA A 1130 20.80 23.37 12.31
C ALA A 1130 20.49 23.07 10.82
N ILE A 1131 20.33 21.81 10.42
CA ILE A 1131 19.83 21.41 9.09
C ILE A 1131 18.35 21.76 8.95
N VAL A 1132 17.50 21.37 9.92
CA VAL A 1132 16.05 21.69 9.92
C VAL A 1132 15.78 23.19 9.74
N THR A 1133 16.50 24.03 10.50
CA THR A 1133 16.39 25.50 10.42
C THR A 1133 16.99 26.12 9.15
N ASN A 1134 17.78 25.36 8.38
CA ASN A 1134 18.30 25.78 7.08
C ASN A 1134 17.55 25.10 5.90
N SER A 1135 16.45 24.40 6.18
CA SER A 1135 15.48 23.97 5.19
C SER A 1135 14.37 24.99 5.03
N ALA A 1136 14.03 25.33 3.79
CA ALA A 1136 12.87 26.19 3.50
C ALA A 1136 11.56 25.40 3.49
N LEU A 1137 11.64 24.08 3.31
CA LEU A 1137 10.50 23.17 3.35
C LEU A 1137 10.64 22.18 4.51
N GLN A 1138 9.52 21.81 5.10
CA GLN A 1138 9.44 20.72 6.06
C GLN A 1138 8.17 19.92 5.80
N LEU A 1139 8.24 18.60 5.95
CA LEU A 1139 7.09 17.72 5.90
C LEU A 1139 7.08 16.88 7.18
N LEU A 1140 6.18 17.24 8.10
CA LEU A 1140 5.95 16.49 9.32
C LEU A 1140 4.78 15.56 9.09
N MET A 1141 5.06 14.28 8.90
CA MET A 1141 4.05 13.22 8.97
C MET A 1141 3.76 12.90 10.44
N ARG A 1142 2.85 11.95 10.69
CA ARG A 1142 2.50 11.51 12.05
C ARG A 1142 3.74 11.25 12.93
N GLN A 1143 3.66 11.69 14.18
CA GLN A 1143 4.72 11.57 15.19
C GLN A 1143 4.32 10.65 16.35
N SER A 1144 5.32 10.05 17.02
CA SER A 1144 5.10 9.29 18.25
C SER A 1144 4.88 10.26 19.42
N PRO A 1145 4.12 9.89 20.47
CA PRO A 1145 3.98 10.72 21.67
C PRO A 1145 5.31 11.01 22.38
N ALA A 1146 6.33 10.18 22.18
CA ALA A 1146 7.68 10.40 22.72
C ALA A 1146 8.43 11.50 21.97
N ALA A 1147 8.38 11.50 20.63
CA ALA A 1147 9.05 12.49 19.80
C ALA A 1147 8.28 13.83 19.71
N VAL A 1148 6.95 13.81 19.84
CA VAL A 1148 6.10 14.97 19.49
C VAL A 1148 6.41 16.24 20.29
N GLU A 1149 6.84 16.16 21.55
CA GLU A 1149 7.19 17.36 22.32
C GLU A 1149 8.49 18.02 21.82
N ASN A 1150 9.47 17.20 21.41
CA ASN A 1150 10.72 17.68 20.83
C ASN A 1150 10.47 18.26 19.42
N VAL A 1151 9.59 17.64 18.64
CA VAL A 1151 9.12 18.16 17.35
C VAL A 1151 8.34 19.46 17.55
N ALA A 1152 7.32 19.50 18.40
CA ALA A 1152 6.52 20.70 18.67
C ALA A 1152 7.40 21.89 19.07
N LYS A 1153 8.39 21.66 19.94
CA LYS A 1153 9.37 22.68 20.34
C LYS A 1153 10.31 23.09 19.21
N THR A 1154 10.77 22.16 18.37
CA THR A 1154 11.75 22.45 17.31
C THR A 1154 11.14 23.16 16.11
N PHE A 1155 9.92 22.79 15.73
CA PHE A 1155 9.19 23.35 14.59
C PHE A 1155 8.21 24.46 15.01
N MET A 1156 8.22 24.88 16.28
CA MET A 1156 7.37 25.93 16.86
C MET A 1156 5.87 25.69 16.58
N LEU A 1157 5.43 24.44 16.74
CA LEU A 1157 4.04 24.05 16.47
C LEU A 1157 3.10 24.62 17.50
N THR A 1158 1.92 25.05 17.05
CA THR A 1158 0.78 25.29 17.94
C THR A 1158 0.31 23.97 18.56
N GLU A 1159 -0.38 24.03 19.71
CA GLU A 1159 -0.99 22.84 20.31
C GLU A 1159 -1.98 22.15 19.34
N GLY A 1160 -2.69 22.90 18.50
CA GLY A 1160 -3.56 22.33 17.46
C GLY A 1160 -2.81 21.52 16.40
N GLU A 1161 -1.64 21.99 15.96
CA GLU A 1161 -0.75 21.29 15.03
C GLU A 1161 -0.08 20.07 15.67
N LYS A 1162 0.31 20.17 16.95
CA LYS A 1162 0.81 19.06 17.76
C LYS A 1162 -0.23 17.94 17.90
N TYR A 1163 -1.48 18.27 18.22
CA TYR A 1163 -2.58 17.30 18.22
C TYR A 1163 -2.84 16.72 16.83
N LEU A 1164 -2.78 17.55 15.78
CA LEU A 1164 -2.89 17.07 14.40
C LEU A 1164 -1.81 16.03 14.07
N LEU A 1165 -0.55 16.23 14.45
CA LEU A 1165 0.53 15.25 14.22
C LEU A 1165 0.42 13.97 15.06
N LEU A 1166 -0.33 13.98 16.16
CA LEU A 1166 -0.64 12.78 16.93
C LEU A 1166 -1.78 11.96 16.31
N GLU A 1167 -2.77 12.64 15.73
CA GLU A 1167 -4.02 12.04 15.25
C GLU A 1167 -4.06 11.83 13.72
N CYS A 1168 -3.22 12.50 12.92
CA CYS A 1168 -3.22 12.36 11.47
C CYS A 1168 -2.72 10.99 11.01
N GLY A 1169 -3.49 10.26 10.19
CA GLY A 1169 -3.04 8.96 9.65
C GLY A 1169 -2.07 9.08 8.47
N VAL A 1170 -1.66 7.93 7.91
CA VAL A 1170 -0.73 7.80 6.76
C VAL A 1170 -1.03 8.75 5.59
N GLY A 1171 -0.01 9.42 5.06
CA GLY A 1171 -0.18 10.35 3.94
C GLY A 1171 -0.81 11.70 4.31
N ASP A 1172 -1.28 11.87 5.56
CA ASP A 1172 -1.55 13.21 6.11
C ASP A 1172 -0.35 13.68 6.95
N GLY A 1173 -0.23 15.00 7.09
CA GLY A 1173 0.78 15.63 7.95
C GLY A 1173 0.61 17.13 7.97
N ILE A 1174 1.67 17.84 8.34
CA ILE A 1174 1.80 19.28 8.19
C ILE A 1174 2.95 19.56 7.24
N PHE A 1175 2.67 20.38 6.24
CA PHE A 1175 3.63 20.85 5.26
C PHE A 1175 3.97 22.32 5.53
N PHE A 1176 5.25 22.63 5.50
CA PHE A 1176 5.82 23.94 5.80
C PHE A 1176 6.49 24.48 4.55
N ALA A 1177 6.26 25.75 4.26
CA ALA A 1177 6.96 26.49 3.21
C ALA A 1177 7.37 27.87 3.75
N GLY A 1178 8.58 27.94 4.30
CA GLY A 1178 9.00 29.04 5.18
C GLY A 1178 8.08 29.10 6.39
N ASP A 1179 7.63 30.30 6.75
CA ASP A 1179 6.77 30.54 7.91
C ASP A 1179 5.29 30.15 7.68
N LYS A 1180 4.94 29.61 6.51
CA LYS A 1180 3.59 29.15 6.18
C LYS A 1180 3.42 27.66 6.48
N HIS A 1181 2.46 27.32 7.34
CA HIS A 1181 2.08 25.94 7.64
C HIS A 1181 0.73 25.59 6.99
N ALA A 1182 0.58 24.37 6.49
CA ALA A 1182 -0.69 23.83 6.02
C ALA A 1182 -0.80 22.33 6.34
N ALA A 1183 -1.95 21.90 6.89
CA ALA A 1183 -2.26 20.48 7.00
C ALA A 1183 -2.38 19.87 5.60
N ILE A 1184 -1.54 18.90 5.28
CA ILE A 1184 -1.45 18.29 3.93
C ILE A 1184 -2.07 16.90 3.92
N LYS A 1185 -2.63 16.51 2.77
CA LYS A 1185 -2.92 15.14 2.38
C LYS A 1185 -2.26 14.83 1.04
N ILE A 1186 -1.35 13.87 1.03
CA ILE A 1186 -0.57 13.47 -0.14
C ILE A 1186 -1.45 12.59 -1.04
N VAL A 1187 -1.47 12.89 -2.34
CA VAL A 1187 -2.29 12.20 -3.34
C VAL A 1187 -1.51 11.99 -4.64
N ALA A 1188 -1.49 10.76 -5.16
CA ALA A 1188 -1.03 10.48 -6.52
C ALA A 1188 -2.17 10.14 -7.48
N SER A 1189 -1.91 10.37 -8.75
CA SER A 1189 -2.67 9.77 -9.84
C SER A 1189 -2.26 8.31 -10.04
N TYR A 1190 -3.15 7.54 -10.67
CA TYR A 1190 -2.92 6.13 -10.99
C TYR A 1190 -1.66 5.88 -11.84
N SER A 1191 -1.25 6.83 -12.68
CA SER A 1191 -0.03 6.68 -13.50
C SER A 1191 1.25 6.99 -12.72
N GLU A 1192 1.17 7.81 -11.68
CA GLU A 1192 2.31 8.06 -10.79
C GLU A 1192 2.52 6.86 -9.84
N ASP A 1193 1.43 6.35 -9.27
CA ASP A 1193 1.37 5.12 -8.45
C ASP A 1193 2.13 3.94 -9.09
N GLN A 1194 1.89 3.67 -10.38
CA GLN A 1194 2.57 2.62 -11.14
C GLN A 1194 4.07 2.82 -11.36
N LEU A 1195 4.59 4.04 -11.19
CA LEU A 1195 6.01 4.36 -11.38
C LEU A 1195 6.79 4.43 -10.07
N ILE A 1196 6.10 4.57 -8.93
CA ILE A 1196 6.68 4.78 -7.60
C ILE A 1196 6.60 3.57 -6.66
N THR A 1197 6.02 2.47 -7.11
CA THR A 1197 5.92 1.20 -6.36
C THR A 1197 7.31 0.65 -5.99
N SER A 1198 7.45 0.04 -4.80
CA SER A 1198 8.64 -0.77 -4.44
C SER A 1198 8.51 -2.24 -4.86
N ASP A 1199 7.31 -2.68 -5.26
CA ASP A 1199 6.92 -4.10 -5.33
C ASP A 1199 7.76 -4.89 -6.36
N PRO A 1200 8.67 -5.79 -5.90
CA PRO A 1200 9.52 -6.60 -6.77
C PRO A 1200 8.78 -7.38 -7.86
N ARG A 1201 7.50 -7.70 -7.66
CA ARG A 1201 6.66 -8.44 -8.61
C ARG A 1201 6.08 -7.54 -9.68
N GLN A 1202 5.66 -6.33 -9.34
CA GLN A 1202 5.30 -5.32 -10.33
C GLN A 1202 6.50 -4.97 -11.21
N ILE A 1203 7.72 -4.95 -10.66
CA ILE A 1203 8.96 -4.86 -11.46
C ILE A 1203 9.04 -6.01 -12.47
N LEU A 1204 8.97 -7.25 -12.00
CA LEU A 1204 9.14 -8.45 -12.83
C LEU A 1204 8.01 -8.65 -13.85
N GLU A 1205 6.76 -8.32 -13.52
CA GLU A 1205 5.64 -8.31 -14.46
C GLU A 1205 5.83 -7.23 -15.54
N ILE A 1206 6.32 -6.04 -15.19
CA ILE A 1206 6.56 -4.95 -16.13
C ILE A 1206 7.82 -5.19 -16.98
N GLU A 1207 8.88 -5.80 -16.45
CA GLU A 1207 10.01 -6.30 -17.23
C GLU A 1207 9.59 -7.40 -18.22
N LYS A 1208 8.74 -8.34 -17.77
CA LYS A 1208 8.21 -9.40 -18.63
C LYS A 1208 7.30 -8.81 -19.73
N ALA A 1209 6.44 -7.85 -19.39
CA ALA A 1209 5.61 -7.15 -20.38
C ALA A 1209 6.46 -6.31 -21.35
N LYS A 1210 7.54 -5.66 -20.88
CA LYS A 1210 8.53 -4.97 -21.72
C LYS A 1210 9.24 -5.95 -22.67
N LYS A 1211 9.63 -7.14 -22.21
CA LYS A 1211 10.19 -8.21 -23.06
C LYS A 1211 9.19 -8.71 -24.09
N GLU A 1212 7.98 -9.10 -23.68
CA GLU A 1212 6.92 -9.55 -24.61
C GLU A 1212 6.51 -8.47 -25.62
N PHE A 1213 6.64 -7.18 -25.28
CA PHE A 1213 6.43 -6.07 -26.20
C PHE A 1213 7.62 -5.90 -27.15
N ALA A 1214 8.86 -5.91 -26.66
CA ALA A 1214 10.06 -5.81 -27.47
C ALA A 1214 10.20 -6.98 -28.47
N GLU A 1215 9.86 -8.20 -28.06
CA GLU A 1215 9.80 -9.38 -28.93
C GLU A 1215 8.75 -9.22 -30.05
N LYS A 1216 7.58 -8.63 -29.74
CA LYS A 1216 6.54 -8.31 -30.75
C LYS A 1216 6.96 -7.18 -31.68
N SER A 1217 7.65 -6.15 -31.18
CA SER A 1217 8.20 -5.07 -32.00
C SER A 1217 9.31 -5.55 -32.93
N ALA A 1218 10.26 -6.37 -32.44
CA ALA A 1218 11.30 -6.97 -33.26
C ALA A 1218 10.74 -7.95 -34.32
N ALA A 1219 9.61 -8.61 -34.04
CA ALA A 1219 8.90 -9.43 -35.01
C ALA A 1219 8.19 -8.60 -36.12
N LEU A 1220 7.92 -7.32 -35.89
CA LEU A 1220 7.31 -6.41 -36.87
C LEU A 1220 8.34 -5.73 -37.81
N GLU A 1221 9.64 -5.74 -37.46
CA GLU A 1221 10.70 -5.07 -38.24
C GLU A 1221 11.42 -5.99 -39.25
N LYS A 1222 11.09 -7.29 -39.33
CA LYS A 1222 11.60 -8.17 -40.39
C LYS A 1222 10.83 -7.95 -41.70
N PRO A 1223 11.45 -7.47 -42.79
CA PRO A 1223 10.78 -7.38 -44.08
C PRO A 1223 10.59 -8.78 -44.66
N SER A 1224 9.35 -9.10 -45.07
CA SER A 1224 9.04 -10.34 -45.79
C SER A 1224 9.56 -10.26 -47.22
N VAL A 1225 10.68 -10.93 -47.49
CA VAL A 1225 11.11 -11.24 -48.85
C VAL A 1225 10.37 -12.51 -49.29
N GLU A 1226 9.32 -12.36 -50.08
CA GLU A 1226 8.68 -13.47 -50.78
C GLU A 1226 9.44 -13.76 -52.09
N GLU A 1227 10.00 -14.97 -52.21
CA GLU A 1227 10.52 -15.46 -53.49
C GLU A 1227 9.35 -15.85 -54.43
N PRO A 1228 9.47 -15.60 -55.74
CA PRO A 1228 8.43 -15.96 -56.70
C PRO A 1228 8.40 -17.49 -56.93
N PRO A 1229 7.23 -18.07 -57.24
CA PRO A 1229 7.10 -19.52 -57.39
C PRO A 1229 7.84 -20.04 -58.63
N ALA A 1230 8.61 -21.12 -58.44
CA ALA A 1230 9.24 -21.84 -59.54
C ALA A 1230 8.18 -22.47 -60.46
N MET A 1231 8.39 -22.31 -61.76
CA MET A 1231 7.56 -22.85 -62.83
C MET A 1231 8.41 -23.88 -63.58
N GLU A 1232 8.19 -25.17 -63.32
CA GLU A 1232 8.73 -26.25 -64.15
C GLU A 1232 7.61 -27.17 -64.65
N ILE A 1233 7.92 -27.81 -65.77
CA ILE A 1233 7.01 -28.50 -66.70
C ILE A 1233 7.46 -29.97 -66.73
N GLU A 1234 6.49 -30.88 -66.92
CA GLU A 1234 6.55 -32.36 -66.86
C GLU A 1234 6.43 -32.99 -65.45
#